data_AF-A0A2H1W814-F1
#
_entry.id   AF-A0A2H1W814-F1
#
_cell.length_a   1.000
_cell.length_b   1.000
_cell.length_c   1.000
_cell.angle_alpha   90.00
_cell.angle_beta   90.00
_cell.angle_gamma   90.00
#
_symmetry.space_group_name_H-M   'P 1'
#
loop_
_entity.id
_entity.type
_entity.pdbx_description
1 polymer ?
#
loop_
_entity_poly.entity_id
_entity_poly.type
_entity_poly.pdbx_seq_one_letter_code
_entity_poly.pdbx_strand_id
1 'polypeptide(L)'
;FNSNYSVPLFFTTLILIIESLSQTMHSDKIRVSAPKIENRQFVKPLLCGPGPCDYWPSVAEAVANPIITPNCDEFYHVLEDIRAGLQYVFQTQSKLVLAMSGAGHAGMEAVINNLVAPGETLLIAARGIWDQRAEIIAKRLGIKVEVTRVPMNTTFNLEQIETELKRLRPAALFITHGDSSTGTVQKMDGLGQLCHKYGALLLVDTVVSLCGHPFFMDEFEADGVFSSTQKAFSGPAGISPVAFSTRAEEKINNRKHEPSFYFDVKLLAKQWNCYGDTRIYHHTMSPPMLWALRACLQEISNTTLPVVWARNAASTAHFHKRLQDHGFEFFVPKPEERLTTVTTVALPKGIDYLKFTTVLREKHNILILEGRGPTEGKALRVGIMGVNARIEVADTVADAMADTLKAMLSLHKKLRQGGDIPAGAELFVSVKVPAAGRSSFAPLCPAGKPGSLRQSRWESNQFVETTLRSFDLHPASQSYITSDLAWERRTIMSISALPNALLTSLICGTVNVEIQNIVDMSSHKFIVAPPRIEDREVVKPLLCGPGPCDYWPSVERALSKPVLSPICEELFKVLEDIRISLQYAFQTRSKLVMATSGSGHSGMEAIISNLVGPGETLLIASRGIWDQRALVIATRYGIKVEVVSTPMDTTFSLAQLEPELKRIRPAALFITHGDSSTGTLQNLEGLGDLCHK
;
A
#
# COMPACT_ATOMS: atom_id res chain seq x y z
N PHE A 1 -32.10 -3.64 -51.25
CA PHE A 1 -31.29 -4.48 -52.16
C PHE A 1 -30.77 -3.55 -53.26
N ASN A 2 -29.48 -3.24 -53.46
CA ASN A 2 -28.21 -3.81 -53.02
C ASN A 2 -27.17 -2.68 -52.97
N SER A 3 -26.40 -2.58 -51.89
CA SER A 3 -25.09 -1.92 -51.91
C SER A 3 -24.16 -2.77 -51.06
N ASN A 4 -23.43 -3.66 -51.74
CA ASN A 4 -22.49 -4.59 -51.16
C ASN A 4 -21.40 -3.85 -50.39
N TYR A 5 -21.23 -4.31 -49.16
CA TYR A 5 -20.20 -3.94 -48.21
C TYR A 5 -18.82 -4.34 -48.72
N SER A 6 -17.98 -3.37 -49.09
CA SER A 6 -16.53 -3.56 -49.27
C SER A 6 -15.69 -2.42 -48.69
N VAL A 7 -16.33 -1.44 -48.03
CA VAL A 7 -15.67 -0.35 -47.31
C VAL A 7 -14.83 -0.82 -46.11
N PRO A 8 -15.24 -1.82 -45.28
CA PRO A 8 -14.45 -2.24 -44.12
C PRO A 8 -13.09 -2.83 -44.49
N LEU A 9 -13.02 -3.57 -45.61
CA LEU A 9 -11.79 -4.24 -46.03
C LEU A 9 -10.72 -3.24 -46.47
N PHE A 10 -11.12 -2.20 -47.22
CA PHE A 10 -10.20 -1.17 -47.69
C PHE A 10 -9.58 -0.37 -46.54
N PHE A 11 -10.40 0.04 -45.56
CA PHE A 11 -9.88 0.75 -44.37
C PHE A 11 -9.01 -0.14 -43.50
N THR A 12 -9.36 -1.42 -43.33
CA THR A 12 -8.53 -2.37 -42.57
C THR A 12 -7.18 -2.60 -43.25
N THR A 13 -7.16 -2.80 -44.57
CA THR A 13 -5.92 -2.93 -45.35
C THR A 13 -5.09 -1.65 -45.32
N LEU A 14 -5.72 -0.47 -45.40
CA LEU A 14 -5.03 0.81 -45.29
C LEU A 14 -4.39 1.02 -43.92
N ILE A 15 -5.07 0.65 -42.83
CA ILE A 15 -4.51 0.68 -41.46
C ILE A 15 -3.29 -0.24 -41.37
N LEU A 16 -3.39 -1.48 -41.86
CA LEU A 16 -2.26 -2.42 -41.86
C LEU A 16 -1.07 -1.93 -42.70
N ILE A 17 -1.33 -1.27 -43.83
CA ILE A 17 -0.29 -0.64 -44.65
C ILE A 17 0.34 0.54 -43.90
N ILE A 18 -0.45 1.39 -43.24
CA ILE A 18 0.07 2.51 -42.43
C ILE A 18 0.89 1.99 -41.24
N GLU A 19 0.45 0.93 -40.56
CA GLU A 19 1.19 0.30 -39.47
C GLU A 19 2.54 -0.26 -39.98
N SER A 20 2.54 -0.95 -41.12
CA SER A 20 3.75 -1.49 -41.76
C SER A 20 4.73 -0.40 -42.23
N LEU A 21 4.21 0.66 -42.86
CA LEU A 21 4.99 1.83 -43.29
C LEU A 21 5.53 2.63 -42.10
N SER A 22 4.76 2.74 -41.01
CA SER A 22 5.20 3.45 -39.79
C SER A 22 6.30 2.69 -39.05
N GLN A 23 6.27 1.35 -39.07
CA GLN A 23 7.37 0.53 -38.55
C GLN A 23 8.68 0.72 -39.32
N THR A 24 8.60 1.05 -40.61
CA THR A 24 9.78 1.30 -41.47
C THR A 24 10.24 2.76 -41.47
N MET A 25 9.35 3.74 -41.29
CA MET A 25 9.68 5.17 -41.34
C MET A 25 10.24 5.77 -40.03
N HIS A 26 10.08 5.09 -38.89
CA HIS A 26 10.52 5.59 -37.57
C HIS A 26 11.69 4.81 -36.94
N SER A 27 12.25 3.82 -37.65
CA SER A 27 13.34 2.98 -37.13
C SER A 27 14.60 3.77 -36.73
N ASP A 28 14.93 4.85 -37.46
CA ASP A 28 16.13 5.67 -37.20
C ASP A 28 16.02 6.53 -35.91
N LYS A 29 14.80 6.77 -35.39
CA LYS A 29 14.58 7.57 -34.17
C LYS A 29 14.37 6.72 -32.92
N ILE A 30 14.11 5.42 -33.04
CA ILE A 30 13.93 4.51 -31.91
C ILE A 30 15.30 4.16 -31.32
N ARG A 31 15.58 4.63 -30.10
CA ARG A 31 16.86 4.43 -29.39
C ARG A 31 16.88 3.21 -28.48
N VAL A 32 15.69 2.78 -28.06
CA VAL A 32 15.45 1.62 -27.21
C VAL A 32 14.48 0.72 -27.94
N SER A 33 14.86 -0.53 -28.19
CA SER A 33 14.02 -1.53 -28.84
C SER A 33 12.90 -2.01 -27.91
N ALA A 34 11.78 -2.46 -28.49
CA ALA A 34 10.70 -3.07 -27.73
C ALA A 34 11.22 -4.29 -26.92
N PRO A 35 10.96 -4.35 -25.61
CA PRO A 35 11.40 -5.47 -24.79
C PRO A 35 10.57 -6.72 -25.11
N LYS A 36 11.20 -7.89 -24.97
CA LYS A 36 10.49 -9.17 -24.97
C LYS A 36 10.02 -9.44 -23.54
N ILE A 37 8.72 -9.27 -23.29
CA ILE A 37 8.10 -9.57 -21.99
C ILE A 37 7.59 -11.00 -22.00
N GLU A 38 8.06 -11.81 -21.06
CA GLU A 38 7.64 -13.20 -20.91
C GLU A 38 6.32 -13.29 -20.15
N ASN A 39 5.41 -14.14 -20.63
CA ASN A 39 4.23 -14.50 -19.85
C ASN A 39 4.64 -15.43 -18.70
N ARG A 40 4.75 -14.85 -17.50
CA ARG A 40 5.09 -15.59 -16.29
C ARG A 40 3.84 -16.22 -15.67
N GLN A 41 3.93 -17.52 -15.35
CA GLN A 41 2.98 -18.21 -14.49
C GLN A 41 3.53 -18.23 -13.07
N PHE A 42 2.67 -17.94 -12.10
CA PHE A 42 3.05 -17.89 -10.69
C PHE A 42 2.15 -18.85 -9.93
N VAL A 43 2.76 -19.68 -9.08
CA VAL A 43 2.01 -20.47 -8.10
C VAL A 43 1.61 -19.51 -6.98
N LYS A 44 0.30 -19.38 -6.74
CA LYS A 44 -0.22 -18.53 -5.67
C LYS A 44 0.20 -19.13 -4.32
N PRO A 45 0.99 -18.41 -3.49
CA PRO A 45 1.25 -18.84 -2.11
C PRO A 45 0.06 -18.51 -1.22
N LEU A 46 -0.02 -19.17 -0.07
CA LEU A 46 -0.85 -18.71 1.03
C LEU A 46 -0.17 -17.51 1.71
N LEU A 47 -0.82 -16.34 1.69
CA LEU A 47 -0.25 -15.09 2.20
C LEU A 47 -0.55 -14.91 3.70
N CYS A 48 0.36 -15.39 4.53
CA CYS A 48 0.29 -15.32 5.99
C CYS A 48 1.39 -14.44 6.61
N GLY A 49 1.88 -13.46 5.85
CA GLY A 49 2.75 -12.42 6.37
C GLY A 49 1.95 -11.30 7.03
N PRO A 50 2.61 -10.26 7.56
CA PRO A 50 1.95 -9.08 8.12
C PRO A 50 1.28 -8.21 7.05
N GLY A 51 1.25 -8.63 5.78
CA GLY A 51 0.60 -8.00 4.62
C GLY A 51 1.53 -7.79 3.42
N PRO A 52 1.03 -7.81 2.17
CA PRO A 52 -0.37 -7.95 1.79
C PRO A 52 -0.93 -9.34 2.12
N CYS A 53 -2.20 -9.43 2.48
CA CYS A 53 -2.91 -10.70 2.65
C CYS A 53 -3.68 -11.06 1.37
N ASP A 54 -4.28 -12.25 1.35
CA ASP A 54 -5.17 -12.67 0.28
C ASP A 54 -6.36 -11.72 0.11
N TYR A 55 -6.90 -11.66 -1.11
CA TYR A 55 -8.10 -10.89 -1.41
C TYR A 55 -9.37 -11.70 -1.13
N TRP A 56 -10.45 -11.00 -0.79
CA TRP A 56 -11.78 -11.59 -0.96
C TRP A 56 -12.00 -11.98 -2.43
N PRO A 57 -12.67 -13.11 -2.72
CA PRO A 57 -13.02 -13.47 -4.09
C PRO A 57 -13.78 -12.35 -4.82
N SER A 58 -14.74 -11.71 -4.16
CA SER A 58 -15.50 -10.57 -4.69
C SER A 58 -14.62 -9.34 -4.99
N VAL A 59 -13.52 -9.14 -4.26
CA VAL A 59 -12.56 -8.08 -4.55
C VAL A 59 -11.71 -8.41 -5.78
N ALA A 60 -11.30 -9.68 -5.95
CA ALA A 60 -10.59 -10.14 -7.13
C ALA A 60 -11.45 -10.05 -8.41
N GLU A 61 -12.77 -10.18 -8.28
CA GLU A 61 -13.72 -9.93 -9.36
C GLU A 61 -13.90 -8.42 -9.61
N ALA A 62 -14.09 -7.63 -8.55
CA ALA A 62 -14.40 -6.20 -8.65
C ALA A 62 -13.29 -5.37 -9.33
N VAL A 63 -12.01 -5.75 -9.20
CA VAL A 63 -10.91 -5.02 -9.89
C VAL A 63 -11.02 -5.04 -11.42
N ALA A 64 -11.76 -6.00 -11.98
CA ALA A 64 -12.00 -6.13 -13.41
C ALA A 64 -13.30 -5.44 -13.88
N ASN A 65 -14.03 -4.78 -12.98
CA ASN A 65 -15.24 -4.04 -13.34
C ASN A 65 -14.95 -2.90 -14.33
N PRO A 66 -15.96 -2.46 -15.11
CA PRO A 66 -15.80 -1.38 -16.08
C PRO A 66 -15.18 -0.13 -15.50
N ILE A 67 -14.40 0.56 -16.33
CA ILE A 67 -13.81 1.85 -15.98
C ILE A 67 -14.91 2.87 -15.78
N ILE A 68 -14.89 3.54 -14.64
CA ILE A 68 -15.77 4.66 -14.35
C ILE A 68 -15.05 5.96 -14.72
N THR A 69 -15.71 6.79 -15.52
CA THR A 69 -15.20 8.12 -15.84
C THR A 69 -15.41 9.07 -14.65
N PRO A 70 -14.45 9.98 -14.35
CA PRO A 70 -14.70 11.06 -13.40
C PRO A 70 -15.89 11.93 -13.82
N ASN A 71 -16.51 12.58 -12.83
CA ASN A 71 -17.59 13.56 -13.00
C ASN A 71 -18.90 13.01 -13.61
N CYS A 72 -19.19 11.70 -13.48
CA CYS A 72 -20.50 11.13 -13.79
C CYS A 72 -21.24 10.66 -12.50
N ASP A 73 -22.54 10.41 -12.59
CA ASP A 73 -23.34 10.01 -11.42
C ASP A 73 -22.89 8.66 -10.85
N GLU A 74 -22.54 7.69 -11.71
CA GLU A 74 -22.04 6.38 -11.27
C GLU A 74 -20.75 6.51 -10.45
N PHE A 75 -19.87 7.45 -10.82
CA PHE A 75 -18.66 7.74 -10.06
C PHE A 75 -19.01 8.25 -8.66
N TYR A 76 -19.90 9.23 -8.55
CA TYR A 76 -20.28 9.78 -7.24
C TYR A 76 -21.04 8.78 -6.39
N HIS A 77 -21.89 7.94 -6.97
CA HIS A 77 -22.52 6.83 -6.26
C HIS A 77 -21.50 5.84 -5.68
N VAL A 78 -20.45 5.49 -6.43
CA VAL A 78 -19.37 4.65 -5.91
C VAL A 78 -18.61 5.34 -4.77
N LEU A 79 -18.35 6.65 -4.87
CA LEU A 79 -17.73 7.39 -3.78
C LEU A 79 -18.63 7.47 -2.54
N GLU A 80 -19.94 7.64 -2.71
CA GLU A 80 -20.94 7.63 -1.63
C GLU A 80 -20.97 6.27 -0.92
N ASP A 81 -21.03 5.17 -1.67
CA ASP A 81 -20.99 3.81 -1.12
C ASP A 81 -19.70 3.58 -0.32
N ILE A 82 -18.54 3.99 -0.86
CA ILE A 82 -17.25 3.91 -0.19
C ILE A 82 -17.26 4.74 1.10
N ARG A 83 -17.74 5.99 1.05
CA ARG A 83 -17.75 6.88 2.21
C ARG A 83 -18.64 6.36 3.33
N ALA A 84 -19.83 5.86 3.00
CA ALA A 84 -20.72 5.23 3.98
C ALA A 84 -20.05 4.02 4.64
N GLY A 85 -19.39 3.17 3.83
CA GLY A 85 -18.61 2.04 4.33
C GLY A 85 -17.44 2.49 5.21
N LEU A 86 -16.73 3.56 4.84
CA LEU A 86 -15.61 4.10 5.61
C LEU A 86 -16.08 4.68 6.96
N GLN A 87 -17.18 5.44 6.99
CA GLN A 87 -17.80 5.91 8.23
C GLN A 87 -18.16 4.75 9.17
N TYR A 88 -18.67 3.65 8.59
CA TYR A 88 -18.94 2.43 9.34
C TYR A 88 -17.67 1.77 9.89
N VAL A 89 -16.65 1.50 9.08
CA VAL A 89 -15.45 0.80 9.58
C VAL A 89 -14.62 1.62 10.55
N PHE A 90 -14.61 2.96 10.41
CA PHE A 90 -13.99 3.85 11.40
C PHE A 90 -14.87 4.09 12.63
N GLN A 91 -16.17 3.79 12.56
CA GLN A 91 -17.17 4.18 13.56
C GLN A 91 -17.09 5.69 13.86
N THR A 92 -17.32 6.49 12.82
CA THR A 92 -17.34 7.95 12.90
C THR A 92 -18.54 8.55 12.17
N GLN A 93 -19.16 9.57 12.76
CA GLN A 93 -20.19 10.38 12.12
C GLN A 93 -19.61 11.56 11.32
N SER A 94 -18.28 11.70 11.28
CA SER A 94 -17.63 12.75 10.49
C SER A 94 -18.01 12.68 9.02
N LYS A 95 -18.20 13.85 8.40
CA LYS A 95 -18.41 13.98 6.95
C LYS A 95 -17.10 13.88 6.17
N LEU A 96 -15.98 14.27 6.79
CA LEU A 96 -14.66 14.34 6.17
C LEU A 96 -13.95 12.97 6.21
N VAL A 97 -14.56 12.03 5.50
CA VAL A 97 -14.11 10.65 5.32
C VAL A 97 -13.99 10.38 3.83
N LEU A 98 -12.83 9.89 3.38
CA LEU A 98 -12.46 9.70 1.97
C LEU A 98 -11.26 8.74 1.86
N ALA A 99 -10.72 8.52 0.65
CA ALA A 99 -9.50 7.75 0.46
C ALA A 99 -8.45 8.46 -0.42
N MET A 100 -7.18 8.32 -0.04
CA MET A 100 -6.02 8.77 -0.82
C MET A 100 -5.67 7.76 -1.91
N SER A 101 -5.37 8.26 -3.09
CA SER A 101 -4.70 7.46 -4.13
C SER A 101 -3.25 7.21 -3.72
N GLY A 102 -2.94 5.99 -3.30
CA GLY A 102 -1.61 5.60 -2.81
C GLY A 102 -1.65 4.52 -1.74
N ALA A 103 -0.47 3.99 -1.39
CA ALA A 103 -0.33 3.04 -0.29
C ALA A 103 -0.62 3.71 1.08
N GLY A 104 -0.71 2.94 2.18
CA GLY A 104 -0.96 3.48 3.53
C GLY A 104 -0.07 4.65 3.97
N HIS A 105 1.15 4.77 3.44
CA HIS A 105 2.00 5.94 3.69
C HIS A 105 1.46 7.25 3.11
N ALA A 106 0.67 7.18 2.03
CA ALA A 106 -0.05 8.34 1.50
C ALA A 106 -1.08 8.86 2.52
N GLY A 107 -1.82 7.96 3.19
CA GLY A 107 -2.71 8.33 4.29
C GLY A 107 -1.95 8.93 5.48
N MET A 108 -0.82 8.32 5.87
CA MET A 108 0.05 8.83 6.94
C MET A 108 0.53 10.25 6.65
N GLU A 109 1.05 10.49 5.45
CA GLU A 109 1.54 11.80 5.03
C GLU A 109 0.40 12.82 4.91
N ALA A 110 -0.75 12.43 4.36
CA ALA A 110 -1.92 13.28 4.27
C ALA A 110 -2.41 13.73 5.66
N VAL A 111 -2.54 12.80 6.61
CA VAL A 111 -2.96 13.11 7.99
C VAL A 111 -1.97 14.06 8.68
N ILE A 112 -0.66 13.77 8.61
CA ILE A 112 0.37 14.60 9.26
C ILE A 112 0.44 16.00 8.62
N ASN A 113 0.58 16.09 7.30
CA ASN A 113 0.79 17.36 6.59
C ASN A 113 -0.44 18.29 6.69
N ASN A 114 -1.66 17.76 6.82
CA ASN A 114 -2.86 18.59 6.94
C ASN A 114 -3.12 19.11 8.36
N LEU A 115 -2.60 18.44 9.39
CA LEU A 115 -2.93 18.74 10.80
C LEU A 115 -1.79 19.35 11.60
N VAL A 116 -0.53 19.17 11.16
CA VAL A 116 0.64 19.74 11.84
C VAL A 116 1.42 20.59 10.85
N ALA A 117 1.51 21.88 11.14
CA ALA A 117 2.21 22.83 10.28
C ALA A 117 3.74 22.72 10.42
N PRO A 118 4.52 23.11 9.40
CA PRO A 118 5.96 23.30 9.55
C PRO A 118 6.27 24.20 10.75
N GLY A 119 7.22 23.80 11.59
CA GLY A 119 7.59 24.50 12.82
C GLY A 119 6.72 24.24 14.06
N GLU A 120 5.55 23.60 13.91
CA GLU A 120 4.78 23.04 15.04
C GLU A 120 5.43 21.74 15.55
N THR A 121 5.09 21.35 16.79
CA THR A 121 5.64 20.14 17.41
C THR A 121 4.68 18.95 17.22
N LEU A 122 5.20 17.86 16.66
CA LEU A 122 4.57 16.53 16.66
C LEU A 122 5.28 15.63 17.67
N LEU A 123 4.54 15.12 18.66
CA LEU A 123 5.01 14.06 19.53
C LEU A 123 4.72 12.70 18.88
N ILE A 124 5.72 11.82 18.82
CA ILE A 124 5.58 10.46 18.31
C ILE A 124 5.78 9.48 19.46
N ALA A 125 4.75 8.67 19.73
CA ALA A 125 4.83 7.54 20.66
C ALA A 125 5.35 6.31 19.93
N ALA A 126 6.68 6.13 19.91
CA ALA A 126 7.33 5.14 19.07
C ALA A 126 7.60 3.80 19.77
N ARG A 127 7.07 2.73 19.18
CA ARG A 127 7.29 1.33 19.57
C ARG A 127 7.74 0.44 18.41
N GLY A 128 7.49 0.83 17.16
CA GLY A 128 7.87 0.05 15.98
C GLY A 128 8.31 0.89 14.78
N ILE A 129 8.44 0.23 13.61
CA ILE A 129 8.95 0.88 12.40
C ILE A 129 7.97 1.88 11.79
N TRP A 130 6.67 1.76 12.05
CA TRP A 130 5.67 2.67 11.47
C TRP A 130 5.65 4.02 12.18
N ASP A 131 5.92 4.04 13.49
CA ASP A 131 6.16 5.29 14.22
C ASP A 131 7.46 5.98 13.76
N GLN A 132 8.52 5.19 13.49
CA GLN A 132 9.76 5.70 12.89
C GLN A 132 9.53 6.24 11.47
N ARG A 133 8.58 5.67 10.73
CA ARG A 133 8.21 6.16 9.40
C ARG A 133 7.51 7.51 9.49
N ALA A 134 6.59 7.68 10.45
CA ALA A 134 5.97 8.97 10.73
C ALA A 134 7.02 10.02 11.13
N GLU A 135 8.04 9.63 11.92
CA GLU A 135 9.17 10.50 12.29
C GLU A 135 9.91 11.02 11.05
N ILE A 136 10.23 10.13 10.11
CA ILE A 136 10.91 10.49 8.85
C ILE A 136 10.05 11.42 8.01
N ILE A 137 8.76 11.10 7.83
CA ILE A 137 7.83 11.91 7.04
C ILE A 137 7.70 13.31 7.65
N ALA A 138 7.42 13.40 8.96
CA ALA A 138 7.23 14.68 9.64
C ALA A 138 8.50 15.57 9.57
N LYS A 139 9.69 14.99 9.75
CA LYS A 139 10.96 15.72 9.59
C LYS A 139 11.13 16.28 8.17
N ARG A 140 10.76 15.51 7.13
CA ARG A 140 10.81 15.97 5.73
C ARG A 140 9.81 17.09 5.43
N LEU A 141 8.72 17.17 6.19
CA LEU A 141 7.73 18.24 6.12
C LEU A 141 8.11 19.49 6.92
N GLY A 142 9.30 19.54 7.56
CA GLY A 142 9.74 20.68 8.36
C GLY A 142 9.03 20.81 9.72
N ILE A 143 8.39 19.73 10.20
CA ILE A 143 7.74 19.66 11.51
C ILE A 143 8.80 19.40 12.58
N LYS A 144 8.66 20.03 13.77
CA LYS A 144 9.51 19.72 14.92
C LYS A 144 9.04 18.40 15.52
N VAL A 145 9.90 17.39 15.54
CA VAL A 145 9.52 16.05 15.98
C VAL A 145 10.17 15.72 17.32
N GLU A 146 9.33 15.39 18.30
CA GLU A 146 9.72 14.86 19.60
C GLU A 146 9.30 13.38 19.66
N VAL A 147 10.15 12.51 20.22
CA VAL A 147 9.89 11.07 20.23
C VAL A 147 10.02 10.52 21.63
N THR A 148 8.95 9.88 22.12
CA THR A 148 8.98 9.04 23.31
C THR A 148 8.97 7.57 22.91
N ARG A 149 9.62 6.70 23.67
CA ARG A 149 9.85 5.29 23.28
C ARG A 149 9.55 4.32 24.43
N VAL A 150 8.98 3.18 24.07
CA VAL A 150 8.87 1.98 24.91
C VAL A 150 9.61 0.81 24.26
N PRO A 151 9.91 -0.27 25.01
CA PRO A 151 10.40 -1.51 24.41
C PRO A 151 9.47 -2.04 23.31
N MET A 152 10.03 -2.68 22.29
CA MET A 152 9.30 -3.17 21.11
C MET A 152 8.31 -4.30 21.39
N ASN A 153 8.29 -4.84 22.59
CA ASN A 153 7.41 -5.91 23.01
C ASN A 153 6.37 -5.44 24.03
N THR A 154 6.16 -4.13 24.15
CA THR A 154 5.11 -3.57 24.99
C THR A 154 4.53 -2.27 24.43
N THR A 155 3.55 -1.71 25.12
CA THR A 155 2.81 -0.51 24.70
C THR A 155 2.85 0.59 25.76
N PHE A 156 2.36 1.78 25.40
CA PHE A 156 2.34 2.92 26.31
C PHE A 156 1.14 2.83 27.25
N ASN A 157 1.34 3.25 28.49
CA ASN A 157 0.24 3.60 29.39
C ASN A 157 -0.06 5.12 29.32
N LEU A 158 -1.21 5.54 29.87
CA LEU A 158 -1.64 6.94 29.84
C LEU A 158 -0.70 7.87 30.62
N GLU A 159 -0.09 7.42 31.72
CA GLU A 159 0.81 8.24 32.55
C GLU A 159 2.11 8.61 31.80
N GLN A 160 2.67 7.66 31.06
CA GLN A 160 3.85 7.88 30.21
C GLN A 160 3.57 8.92 29.14
N ILE A 161 2.40 8.85 28.50
CA ILE A 161 1.98 9.82 27.49
C ILE A 161 1.64 11.18 28.12
N GLU A 162 0.95 11.21 29.26
CA GLU A 162 0.59 12.44 29.97
C GLU A 162 1.82 13.26 30.35
N THR A 163 2.87 12.58 30.82
CA THR A 163 4.14 13.22 31.18
C THR A 163 4.72 14.02 30.00
N GLU A 164 4.74 13.43 28.81
CA GLU A 164 5.25 14.09 27.61
C GLU A 164 4.30 15.17 27.07
N LEU A 165 2.99 14.92 27.07
CA LEU A 165 1.99 15.92 26.67
C LEU A 165 2.06 17.18 27.55
N LYS A 166 2.22 17.01 28.86
CA LYS A 166 2.36 18.12 29.82
C LYS A 166 3.65 18.91 29.59
N ARG A 167 4.75 18.22 29.31
CA ARG A 167 6.08 18.82 29.07
C ARG A 167 6.14 19.58 27.76
N LEU A 168 5.65 18.97 26.67
CA LEU A 168 5.86 19.43 25.31
C LEU A 168 4.75 20.35 24.79
N ARG A 169 3.51 20.16 25.26
CA ARG A 169 2.32 20.81 24.69
C ARG A 169 2.31 20.73 23.15
N PRO A 170 2.43 19.52 22.56
CA PRO A 170 2.58 19.39 21.12
C PRO A 170 1.28 19.76 20.40
N ALA A 171 1.38 20.12 19.11
CA ALA A 171 0.20 20.34 18.27
C ALA A 171 -0.57 19.03 18.05
N ALA A 172 0.14 17.90 17.99
CA ALA A 172 -0.46 16.58 17.89
C ALA A 172 0.41 15.48 18.51
N LEU A 173 -0.23 14.36 18.85
CA LEU A 173 0.36 13.07 19.15
C LEU A 173 0.13 12.13 17.96
N PHE A 174 1.17 11.48 17.45
CA PHE A 174 1.07 10.36 16.53
C PHE A 174 1.34 9.05 17.28
N ILE A 175 0.47 8.07 17.07
CA ILE A 175 0.62 6.72 17.61
C ILE A 175 0.02 5.67 16.67
N THR A 176 0.66 4.51 16.58
CA THR A 176 0.06 3.34 15.95
C THR A 176 -0.98 2.70 16.87
N HIS A 177 -2.20 2.43 16.38
CA HIS A 177 -3.16 1.58 17.09
C HIS A 177 -2.66 0.12 17.08
N GLY A 178 -2.32 -0.40 15.90
CA GLY A 178 -1.63 -1.68 15.76
C GLY A 178 -0.30 -1.51 15.06
N ASP A 179 0.77 -2.11 15.59
CA ASP A 179 2.08 -2.10 14.92
C ASP A 179 2.44 -3.50 14.40
N SER A 180 2.40 -3.65 13.06
CA SER A 180 2.68 -4.93 12.39
C SER A 180 4.15 -5.34 12.38
N SER A 181 5.06 -4.51 12.90
CA SER A 181 6.49 -4.85 13.04
C SER A 181 6.80 -5.49 14.39
N THR A 182 6.00 -5.14 15.41
CA THR A 182 6.13 -5.62 16.79
C THR A 182 5.07 -6.64 17.18
N GLY A 183 3.93 -6.68 16.47
CA GLY A 183 2.78 -7.52 16.83
C GLY A 183 1.94 -6.95 17.96
N THR A 184 2.12 -5.66 18.30
CA THR A 184 1.49 -5.05 19.48
C THR A 184 0.26 -4.20 19.13
N VAL A 185 -0.73 -4.16 20.03
CA VAL A 185 -1.93 -3.30 19.95
C VAL A 185 -2.00 -2.34 21.12
N GLN A 186 -2.20 -1.05 20.84
CA GLN A 186 -2.21 0.02 21.82
C GLN A 186 -3.62 0.18 22.39
N LYS A 187 -3.75 0.24 23.72
CA LYS A 187 -5.01 0.59 24.37
C LYS A 187 -5.33 2.07 24.12
N MET A 188 -6.54 2.33 23.62
CA MET A 188 -6.96 3.68 23.20
C MET A 188 -7.84 4.39 24.23
N ASP A 189 -8.47 3.68 25.16
CA ASP A 189 -9.38 4.25 26.16
C ASP A 189 -8.70 5.40 26.93
N GLY A 190 -9.34 6.57 26.95
CA GLY A 190 -8.85 7.76 27.65
C GLY A 190 -7.75 8.53 26.91
N LEU A 191 -7.19 8.02 25.81
CA LEU A 191 -6.04 8.62 25.14
C LEU A 191 -6.39 9.92 24.40
N GLY A 192 -7.52 9.95 23.69
CA GLY A 192 -7.99 11.14 22.99
C GLY A 192 -8.34 12.26 23.98
N GLN A 193 -9.09 11.94 25.04
CA GLN A 193 -9.41 12.89 26.12
C GLN A 193 -8.14 13.47 26.74
N LEU A 194 -7.13 12.62 26.95
CA LEU A 194 -5.84 13.04 27.48
C LEU A 194 -5.10 13.98 26.51
N CYS A 195 -5.09 13.70 25.21
CA CYS A 195 -4.51 14.61 24.21
C CYS A 195 -5.21 15.97 24.22
N HIS A 196 -6.54 15.96 24.21
CA HIS A 196 -7.38 17.17 24.16
C HIS A 196 -7.22 18.02 25.43
N LYS A 197 -7.10 17.40 26.62
CA LYS A 197 -6.77 18.08 27.89
C LYS A 197 -5.52 18.95 27.78
N TYR A 198 -4.52 18.52 27.00
CA TYR A 198 -3.28 19.27 26.80
C TYR A 198 -3.25 20.13 25.54
N GLY A 199 -4.33 20.11 24.74
CA GLY A 199 -4.49 20.89 23.51
C GLY A 199 -3.98 20.19 22.24
N ALA A 200 -3.51 18.95 22.33
CA ALA A 200 -2.98 18.18 21.21
C ALA A 200 -4.10 17.45 20.43
N LEU A 201 -3.94 17.33 19.12
CA LEU A 201 -4.73 16.41 18.29
C LEU A 201 -4.21 14.96 18.41
N LEU A 202 -5.08 13.96 18.28
CA LEU A 202 -4.69 12.55 18.25
C LEU A 202 -4.68 12.00 16.81
N LEU A 203 -3.50 11.63 16.30
CA LEU A 203 -3.27 11.05 14.98
C LEU A 203 -3.00 9.55 15.12
N VAL A 204 -3.80 8.70 14.46
CA VAL A 204 -3.78 7.25 14.68
C VAL A 204 -3.55 6.47 13.37
N ASP A 205 -2.49 5.67 13.36
CA ASP A 205 -2.28 4.65 12.31
C ASP A 205 -3.07 3.39 12.65
N THR A 206 -4.00 3.01 11.78
CA THR A 206 -4.84 1.81 11.92
C THR A 206 -4.63 0.81 10.78
N VAL A 207 -3.53 0.91 10.03
CA VAL A 207 -3.30 0.13 8.81
C VAL A 207 -3.43 -1.37 9.05
N VAL A 208 -2.82 -1.91 10.11
CA VAL A 208 -2.86 -3.35 10.39
C VAL A 208 -4.05 -3.77 11.28
N SER A 209 -4.69 -2.83 11.97
CA SER A 209 -5.70 -3.13 13.00
C SER A 209 -7.14 -2.90 12.53
N LEU A 210 -7.41 -1.88 11.71
CA LEU A 210 -8.77 -1.55 11.28
C LEU A 210 -9.43 -2.77 10.60
N CYS A 211 -10.72 -2.98 10.89
CA CYS A 211 -11.52 -4.15 10.49
C CYS A 211 -11.13 -5.49 11.15
N GLY A 212 -9.87 -5.68 11.58
CA GLY A 212 -9.41 -6.92 12.22
C GLY A 212 -9.38 -6.87 13.76
N HIS A 213 -9.46 -5.67 14.33
CA HIS A 213 -9.50 -5.39 15.76
C HIS A 213 -10.52 -4.26 16.04
N PRO A 214 -11.20 -4.24 17.20
CA PRO A 214 -12.11 -3.16 17.57
C PRO A 214 -11.47 -1.77 17.46
N PHE A 215 -12.19 -0.84 16.84
CA PHE A 215 -11.74 0.55 16.72
C PHE A 215 -12.95 1.48 16.59
N PHE A 216 -13.00 2.50 17.44
CA PHE A 216 -14.12 3.45 17.53
C PHE A 216 -13.58 4.87 17.48
N MET A 217 -13.48 5.45 16.28
CA MET A 217 -12.80 6.75 16.07
C MET A 217 -13.36 7.86 16.96
N ASP A 218 -14.69 8.05 16.94
CA ASP A 218 -15.31 9.15 17.67
C ASP A 218 -15.24 8.93 19.19
N GLU A 219 -15.44 7.68 19.65
CA GLU A 219 -15.36 7.35 21.07
C GLU A 219 -13.94 7.46 21.63
N PHE A 220 -12.93 7.09 20.83
CA PHE A 220 -11.53 7.28 21.19
C PHE A 220 -11.05 8.73 20.98
N GLU A 221 -11.93 9.63 20.53
CA GLU A 221 -11.63 11.04 20.24
C GLU A 221 -10.40 11.20 19.32
N ALA A 222 -10.26 10.28 18.35
CA ALA A 222 -9.17 10.33 17.38
C ALA A 222 -9.46 11.39 16.31
N ASP A 223 -8.51 12.29 16.09
CA ASP A 223 -8.68 13.48 15.25
C ASP A 223 -8.31 13.22 13.78
N GLY A 224 -7.25 12.45 13.53
CA GLY A 224 -6.85 12.07 12.19
C GLY A 224 -6.50 10.59 12.14
N VAL A 225 -7.26 9.81 11.38
CA VAL A 225 -7.08 8.36 11.29
C VAL A 225 -6.84 7.98 9.84
N PHE A 226 -5.96 7.01 9.62
CA PHE A 226 -5.76 6.42 8.29
C PHE A 226 -5.56 4.91 8.35
N SER A 227 -5.77 4.25 7.21
CA SER A 227 -5.57 2.82 7.03
C SER A 227 -5.11 2.49 5.60
N SER A 228 -5.05 1.20 5.26
CA SER A 228 -4.71 0.69 3.93
C SER A 228 -5.41 -0.63 3.67
N THR A 229 -5.84 -0.87 2.43
CA THR A 229 -6.71 -2.00 2.06
C THR A 229 -6.05 -3.39 2.05
N GLN A 230 -4.72 -3.47 1.98
CA GLN A 230 -3.96 -4.73 1.88
C GLN A 230 -3.72 -5.47 3.20
N LYS A 231 -4.52 -5.19 4.22
CA LYS A 231 -4.45 -5.84 5.54
C LYS A 231 -5.82 -6.49 5.83
N ALA A 232 -6.41 -6.29 7.01
CA ALA A 232 -7.66 -6.96 7.37
C ALA A 232 -8.86 -6.63 6.45
N PHE A 233 -8.82 -5.56 5.64
CA PHE A 233 -9.78 -5.32 4.55
C PHE A 233 -9.76 -6.43 3.48
N SER A 234 -8.63 -7.12 3.29
CA SER A 234 -8.41 -8.13 2.23
C SER A 234 -8.62 -7.58 0.82
N GLY A 235 -8.03 -6.42 0.55
CA GLY A 235 -7.99 -5.80 -0.78
C GLY A 235 -6.58 -5.48 -1.28
N PRO A 236 -6.44 -4.91 -2.48
CA PRO A 236 -5.15 -4.55 -3.06
C PRO A 236 -4.52 -3.35 -2.37
N ALA A 237 -3.19 -3.25 -2.38
CA ALA A 237 -2.50 -2.02 -1.97
C ALA A 237 -2.63 -0.96 -3.07
N GLY A 238 -2.79 0.31 -2.70
CA GLY A 238 -2.85 1.41 -3.68
C GLY A 238 -3.96 2.44 -3.43
N ILE A 239 -4.79 2.23 -2.40
CA ILE A 239 -5.76 3.20 -1.91
C ILE A 239 -5.76 3.21 -0.37
N SER A 240 -5.73 4.39 0.23
CA SER A 240 -5.56 4.55 1.68
C SER A 240 -6.73 5.35 2.27
N PRO A 241 -7.66 4.68 2.98
CA PRO A 241 -8.73 5.37 3.70
C PRO A 241 -8.21 6.35 4.74
N VAL A 242 -8.86 7.52 4.84
CA VAL A 242 -8.59 8.54 5.86
C VAL A 242 -9.89 9.13 6.40
N ALA A 243 -9.87 9.53 7.66
CA ALA A 243 -10.97 10.20 8.34
C ALA A 243 -10.44 11.29 9.27
N PHE A 244 -11.19 12.38 9.37
CA PHE A 244 -10.85 13.54 10.18
C PHE A 244 -12.02 13.92 11.09
N SER A 245 -11.78 14.12 12.39
CA SER A 245 -12.81 14.60 13.34
C SER A 245 -13.27 16.03 13.01
N THR A 246 -14.34 16.50 13.63
CA THR A 246 -14.76 17.91 13.53
C THR A 246 -13.66 18.87 13.99
N ARG A 247 -12.93 18.53 15.07
CA ARG A 247 -11.80 19.32 15.57
C ARG A 247 -10.63 19.36 14.57
N ALA A 248 -10.35 18.23 13.91
CA ALA A 248 -9.36 18.18 12.83
C ALA A 248 -9.80 18.99 11.61
N GLU A 249 -11.08 18.92 11.23
CA GLU A 249 -11.67 19.73 10.15
C GLU A 249 -11.55 21.23 10.46
N GLU A 250 -11.79 21.65 11.69
CA GLU A 250 -11.56 23.04 12.13
C GLU A 250 -10.09 23.46 11.99
N LYS A 251 -9.14 22.62 12.40
CA LYS A 251 -7.70 22.87 12.21
C LYS A 251 -7.35 22.98 10.72
N ILE A 252 -7.85 22.05 9.89
CA ILE A 252 -7.70 22.03 8.44
C ILE A 252 -8.23 23.34 7.84
N ASN A 253 -9.41 23.78 8.26
CA ASN A 253 -10.05 24.99 7.75
C ASN A 253 -9.28 26.26 8.10
N ASN A 254 -8.72 26.34 9.32
CA ASN A 254 -8.02 27.51 9.84
C ASN A 254 -6.50 27.50 9.64
N ARG A 255 -5.91 26.45 9.05
CA ARG A 255 -4.46 26.37 8.81
C ARG A 255 -3.98 27.49 7.88
N LYS A 256 -2.74 27.94 8.11
CA LYS A 256 -2.08 29.00 7.31
C LYS A 256 -1.07 28.45 6.31
N HIS A 257 -0.62 27.22 6.49
CA HIS A 257 0.26 26.55 5.53
C HIS A 257 -0.56 25.79 4.48
N GLU A 258 -0.01 25.66 3.28
CA GLU A 258 -0.56 24.78 2.26
C GLU A 258 0.15 23.42 2.33
N PRO A 259 -0.58 22.29 2.45
CA PRO A 259 0.02 20.98 2.31
C PRO A 259 0.41 20.71 0.84
N SER A 260 1.09 19.59 0.60
CA SER A 260 1.36 19.10 -0.76
C SER A 260 0.05 19.06 -1.58
N PHE A 261 0.15 19.33 -2.87
CA PHE A 261 -1.04 19.45 -3.71
C PHE A 261 -1.82 18.15 -3.73
N TYR A 262 -1.13 17.03 -3.99
CA TYR A 262 -1.76 15.72 -4.12
C TYR A 262 -2.44 15.20 -2.84
N PHE A 263 -2.00 15.69 -1.67
CA PHE A 263 -2.55 15.31 -0.36
C PHE A 263 -3.31 16.44 0.34
N ASP A 264 -3.74 17.48 -0.39
CA ASP A 264 -4.58 18.53 0.19
C ASP A 264 -6.02 18.05 0.41
N VAL A 265 -6.37 17.79 1.67
CA VAL A 265 -7.67 17.26 2.06
C VAL A 265 -8.81 18.23 1.72
N LYS A 266 -8.57 19.55 1.66
CA LYS A 266 -9.61 20.51 1.25
C LYS A 266 -9.98 20.35 -0.22
N LEU A 267 -9.00 20.06 -1.07
CA LEU A 267 -9.23 19.82 -2.50
C LEU A 267 -9.88 18.46 -2.73
N LEU A 268 -9.38 17.43 -2.02
CA LEU A 268 -9.89 16.08 -2.12
C LEU A 268 -11.32 15.96 -1.57
N ALA A 269 -11.67 16.68 -0.51
CA ALA A 269 -13.04 16.71 0.02
C ALA A 269 -14.06 17.17 -1.03
N LYS A 270 -13.68 18.09 -1.93
CA LYS A 270 -14.54 18.56 -3.04
C LYS A 270 -14.65 17.53 -4.16
N GLN A 271 -13.61 16.74 -4.41
CA GLN A 271 -13.66 15.65 -5.38
C GLN A 271 -14.50 14.48 -4.86
N TRP A 272 -14.36 14.16 -3.57
CA TRP A 272 -15.09 13.11 -2.87
C TRP A 272 -16.51 13.50 -2.45
N ASN A 273 -16.94 14.72 -2.80
CA ASN A 273 -18.24 15.29 -2.44
C ASN A 273 -18.55 15.15 -0.94
N CYS A 274 -17.56 15.41 -0.08
CA CYS A 274 -17.66 15.12 1.35
C CYS A 274 -18.85 15.83 2.03
N TYR A 275 -19.23 17.00 1.54
CA TYR A 275 -20.30 17.81 2.11
C TYR A 275 -21.61 17.79 1.31
N GLY A 276 -21.66 17.03 0.20
CA GLY A 276 -22.86 16.88 -0.63
C GLY A 276 -23.14 18.07 -1.56
N ASP A 277 -22.20 19.00 -1.70
CA ASP A 277 -22.35 20.29 -2.38
C ASP A 277 -21.38 20.49 -3.55
N THR A 278 -20.49 19.53 -3.82
CA THR A 278 -19.36 19.74 -4.73
C THR A 278 -19.03 18.51 -5.57
N ARG A 279 -18.72 18.75 -6.85
CA ARG A 279 -18.33 17.74 -7.85
C ARG A 279 -17.14 18.25 -8.67
N ILE A 280 -16.00 18.46 -8.01
CA ILE A 280 -14.82 19.09 -8.62
C ILE A 280 -13.74 18.06 -8.95
N TYR A 281 -13.18 18.15 -10.16
CA TYR A 281 -12.04 17.34 -10.56
C TYR A 281 -10.74 17.81 -9.86
N HIS A 282 -10.08 16.91 -9.14
CA HIS A 282 -8.72 17.11 -8.64
C HIS A 282 -7.72 16.23 -9.41
N HIS A 283 -7.97 14.92 -9.51
CA HIS A 283 -7.16 13.99 -10.29
C HIS A 283 -7.95 12.75 -10.74
N THR A 284 -7.47 12.03 -11.74
CA THR A 284 -8.07 10.74 -12.13
C THR A 284 -7.75 9.69 -11.05
N MET A 285 -8.76 9.30 -10.27
CA MET A 285 -8.67 8.20 -9.31
C MET A 285 -8.68 6.86 -10.06
N SER A 286 -8.00 5.84 -9.51
CA SER A 286 -7.89 4.51 -10.14
C SER A 286 -9.22 3.74 -10.01
N PRO A 287 -9.95 3.47 -11.10
CA PRO A 287 -11.23 2.74 -11.02
C PRO A 287 -11.10 1.34 -10.41
N PRO A 288 -10.08 0.50 -10.74
CA PRO A 288 -9.89 -0.79 -10.08
C PRO A 288 -9.71 -0.69 -8.57
N MET A 289 -9.06 0.37 -8.08
CA MET A 289 -8.89 0.58 -6.64
C MET A 289 -10.18 1.06 -5.96
N LEU A 290 -10.98 1.90 -6.63
CA LEU A 290 -12.30 2.28 -6.14
C LEU A 290 -13.23 1.06 -6.05
N TRP A 291 -13.28 0.25 -7.11
CA TRP A 291 -14.07 -0.98 -7.11
C TRP A 291 -13.63 -1.97 -6.03
N ALA A 292 -12.32 -2.17 -5.88
CA ALA A 292 -11.79 -3.04 -4.84
C ALA A 292 -12.12 -2.54 -3.43
N LEU A 293 -11.95 -1.25 -3.14
CA LEU A 293 -12.29 -0.69 -1.83
C LEU A 293 -13.79 -0.81 -1.54
N ARG A 294 -14.64 -0.51 -2.53
CA ARG A 294 -16.09 -0.68 -2.42
C ARG A 294 -16.47 -2.14 -2.11
N ALA A 295 -15.88 -3.11 -2.80
CA ALA A 295 -16.13 -4.53 -2.55
C ALA A 295 -15.63 -4.98 -1.16
N CYS A 296 -14.46 -4.51 -0.70
CA CYS A 296 -14.00 -4.78 0.66
C CYS A 296 -15.01 -4.29 1.70
N LEU A 297 -15.51 -3.07 1.54
CA LEU A 297 -16.47 -2.46 2.43
C LEU A 297 -17.83 -3.15 2.40
N GLN A 298 -18.24 -3.63 1.22
CA GLN A 298 -19.46 -4.42 1.07
C GLN A 298 -19.36 -5.76 1.82
N GLU A 299 -18.27 -6.52 1.66
CA GLU A 299 -18.06 -7.77 2.41
C GLU A 299 -18.07 -7.56 3.92
N ILE A 300 -17.40 -6.49 4.40
CA ILE A 300 -17.38 -6.14 5.82
C ILE A 300 -18.76 -5.70 6.30
N SER A 301 -19.51 -4.93 5.52
CA SER A 301 -20.85 -4.46 5.90
C SER A 301 -21.86 -5.61 5.95
N ASN A 302 -21.79 -6.54 4.99
CA ASN A 302 -22.62 -7.73 4.95
C ASN A 302 -22.31 -8.71 6.10
N THR A 303 -21.03 -8.84 6.46
CA THR A 303 -20.59 -9.70 7.58
C THR A 303 -20.81 -9.02 8.93
N THR A 304 -20.73 -7.69 8.97
CA THR A 304 -20.66 -6.79 10.13
C THR A 304 -19.34 -6.82 10.91
N LEU A 305 -18.93 -5.67 11.45
CA LEU A 305 -17.71 -5.50 12.24
C LEU A 305 -17.62 -6.46 13.45
N PRO A 306 -18.66 -6.65 14.29
CA PRO A 306 -18.58 -7.58 15.43
C PRO A 306 -18.23 -9.01 15.01
N VAL A 307 -18.84 -9.50 13.91
CA VAL A 307 -18.58 -10.84 13.40
C VAL A 307 -17.18 -10.94 12.83
N VAL A 308 -16.72 -9.93 12.08
CA VAL A 308 -15.34 -9.90 11.56
C VAL A 308 -14.33 -9.88 12.72
N TRP A 309 -14.53 -9.04 13.75
CA TRP A 309 -13.66 -8.98 14.92
C TRP A 309 -13.64 -10.29 15.69
N ALA A 310 -14.81 -10.89 15.97
CA ALA A 310 -14.92 -12.18 16.65
C ALA A 310 -14.21 -13.30 15.88
N ARG A 311 -14.34 -13.31 14.54
CA ARG A 311 -13.65 -14.28 13.69
C ARG A 311 -12.12 -14.13 13.75
N ASN A 312 -11.60 -12.91 13.68
CA ASN A 312 -10.15 -12.65 13.81
C ASN A 312 -9.65 -13.05 15.20
N ALA A 313 -10.41 -12.71 16.25
CA ALA A 313 -10.12 -13.10 17.63
C ALA A 313 -10.01 -14.61 17.80
N ALA A 314 -11.05 -15.35 17.38
CA ALA A 314 -11.12 -16.79 17.52
C ALA A 314 -10.01 -17.50 16.73
N SER A 315 -9.77 -17.08 15.48
CA SER A 315 -8.71 -17.65 14.64
C SER A 315 -7.33 -17.43 15.24
N THR A 316 -7.07 -16.23 15.76
CA THR A 316 -5.79 -15.89 16.38
C THR A 316 -5.59 -16.62 17.70
N ALA A 317 -6.61 -16.67 18.56
CA ALA A 317 -6.56 -17.39 19.83
C ALA A 317 -6.29 -18.89 19.61
N HIS A 318 -6.93 -19.49 18.59
CA HIS A 318 -6.67 -20.87 18.19
C HIS A 318 -5.23 -21.05 17.69
N PHE A 319 -4.76 -20.16 16.81
CA PHE A 319 -3.38 -20.18 16.32
C PHE A 319 -2.36 -20.07 17.47
N HIS A 320 -2.60 -19.17 18.42
CA HIS A 320 -1.74 -18.99 19.59
C HIS A 320 -1.65 -20.27 20.42
N LYS A 321 -2.78 -20.93 20.66
CA LYS A 321 -2.79 -22.24 21.34
C LYS A 321 -1.96 -23.27 20.59
N ARG A 322 -2.16 -23.40 19.27
CA ARG A 322 -1.39 -24.33 18.43
C ARG A 322 0.12 -24.06 18.46
N LEU A 323 0.51 -22.78 18.43
CA LEU A 323 1.93 -22.40 18.55
C LEU A 323 2.52 -22.82 19.90
N GLN A 324 1.78 -22.62 21.00
CA GLN A 324 2.21 -23.05 22.34
C GLN A 324 2.31 -24.57 22.45
N ASP A 325 1.36 -25.31 21.88
CA ASP A 325 1.38 -26.79 21.82
C ASP A 325 2.61 -27.31 21.07
N HIS A 326 3.15 -26.52 20.13
CA HIS A 326 4.38 -26.80 19.41
C HIS A 326 5.65 -26.18 20.03
N GLY A 327 5.54 -25.55 21.20
CA GLY A 327 6.67 -25.00 21.96
C GLY A 327 7.23 -23.69 21.41
N PHE A 328 6.46 -22.94 20.63
CA PHE A 328 6.83 -21.59 20.20
C PHE A 328 6.60 -20.57 21.32
N GLU A 329 7.46 -19.55 21.36
CA GLU A 329 7.34 -18.43 22.28
C GLU A 329 6.85 -17.17 21.56
N PHE A 330 6.02 -16.36 22.23
CA PHE A 330 5.59 -15.08 21.68
C PHE A 330 6.60 -13.99 21.99
N PHE A 331 6.89 -13.15 20.99
CA PHE A 331 7.76 -11.99 21.18
C PHE A 331 7.14 -10.95 22.11
N VAL A 332 5.80 -10.80 22.07
CA VAL A 332 5.02 -9.93 22.97
C VAL A 332 4.55 -10.76 24.17
N PRO A 333 5.05 -10.48 25.39
CA PRO A 333 4.80 -11.33 26.55
C PRO A 333 3.35 -11.23 27.05
N LYS A 334 2.76 -10.03 27.05
CA LYS A 334 1.41 -9.78 27.57
C LYS A 334 0.34 -10.06 26.50
N PRO A 335 -0.58 -11.03 26.71
CA PRO A 335 -1.62 -11.37 25.74
C PRO A 335 -2.50 -10.18 25.33
N GLU A 336 -2.86 -9.31 26.27
CA GLU A 336 -3.69 -8.13 26.06
C GLU A 336 -3.05 -7.05 25.17
N GLU A 337 -1.73 -7.09 25.00
CA GLU A 337 -1.00 -6.19 24.11
C GLU A 337 -0.76 -6.81 22.73
N ARG A 338 -1.24 -8.03 22.43
CA ARG A 338 -1.05 -8.72 21.14
C ARG A 338 -2.13 -8.35 20.13
N LEU A 339 -1.72 -8.16 18.87
CA LEU A 339 -2.65 -7.98 17.76
C LEU A 339 -3.41 -9.27 17.44
N THR A 340 -4.68 -9.12 17.07
CA THR A 340 -5.51 -10.19 16.48
C THR A 340 -5.35 -10.33 14.98
N THR A 341 -4.47 -9.55 14.37
CA THR A 341 -4.20 -9.58 12.92
C THR A 341 -2.80 -10.07 12.58
N VAL A 342 -1.82 -9.86 13.47
CA VAL A 342 -0.43 -10.29 13.28
C VAL A 342 0.14 -10.80 14.59
N THR A 343 0.51 -12.07 14.61
CA THR A 343 1.24 -12.72 15.70
C THR A 343 2.74 -12.61 15.46
N THR A 344 3.49 -12.22 16.50
CA THR A 344 4.95 -12.23 16.47
C THR A 344 5.54 -13.35 17.32
N VAL A 345 6.36 -14.19 16.71
CA VAL A 345 6.90 -15.42 17.30
C VAL A 345 8.42 -15.34 17.42
N ALA A 346 8.96 -15.59 18.61
CA ALA A 346 10.40 -15.73 18.81
C ALA A 346 10.82 -17.17 18.48
N LEU A 347 11.89 -17.31 17.69
CA LEU A 347 12.49 -18.60 17.39
C LEU A 347 13.54 -18.98 18.44
N PRO A 348 13.75 -20.29 18.69
CA PRO A 348 14.81 -20.76 19.56
C PRO A 348 16.20 -20.25 19.15
N LYS A 349 17.07 -20.05 20.15
CA LYS A 349 18.44 -19.56 19.93
C LYS A 349 19.19 -20.43 18.93
N GLY A 350 19.75 -19.79 17.90
CA GLY A 350 20.56 -20.43 16.86
C GLY A 350 19.79 -20.76 15.58
N ILE A 351 18.46 -20.61 15.56
CA ILE A 351 17.67 -20.66 14.33
C ILE A 351 17.72 -19.29 13.67
N ASP A 352 17.99 -19.28 12.35
CA ASP A 352 17.99 -18.08 11.53
C ASP A 352 16.58 -17.79 10.99
N TYR A 353 16.10 -16.57 11.19
CA TYR A 353 14.73 -16.16 10.84
C TYR A 353 14.48 -16.15 9.33
N LEU A 354 15.41 -15.57 8.56
CA LEU A 354 15.30 -15.51 7.11
C LEU A 354 15.25 -16.92 6.52
N LYS A 355 16.19 -17.79 6.93
CA LYS A 355 16.22 -19.20 6.50
C LYS A 355 14.92 -19.91 6.87
N PHE A 356 14.40 -19.72 8.08
CA PHE A 356 13.11 -20.31 8.48
C PHE A 356 12.00 -19.94 7.50
N THR A 357 11.87 -18.66 7.14
CA THR A 357 10.85 -18.21 6.18
C THR A 357 11.06 -18.77 4.78
N THR A 358 12.31 -18.93 4.34
CA THR A 358 12.65 -19.56 3.05
C THR A 358 12.22 -21.02 3.03
N VAL A 359 12.57 -21.81 4.05
CA VAL A 359 12.18 -23.23 4.13
C VAL A 359 10.65 -23.38 4.15
N LEU A 360 9.97 -22.58 4.95
CA LEU A 360 8.51 -22.62 5.05
C LEU A 360 7.86 -22.35 3.69
N ARG A 361 8.38 -21.35 2.96
CA ARG A 361 7.89 -21.01 1.62
C ARG A 361 8.16 -22.12 0.61
N GLU A 362 9.39 -22.63 0.54
CA GLU A 362 9.77 -23.65 -0.44
C GLU A 362 9.07 -24.98 -0.21
N LYS A 363 8.91 -25.39 1.05
CA LYS A 363 8.33 -26.69 1.41
C LYS A 363 6.80 -26.67 1.45
N HIS A 364 6.20 -25.57 1.92
CA HIS A 364 4.75 -25.51 2.18
C HIS A 364 4.01 -24.50 1.30
N ASN A 365 4.71 -23.69 0.50
CA ASN A 365 4.11 -22.60 -0.28
C ASN A 365 3.33 -21.60 0.60
N ILE A 366 3.79 -21.40 1.84
CA ILE A 366 3.25 -20.45 2.82
C ILE A 366 4.24 -19.32 2.99
N LEU A 367 3.77 -18.09 2.83
CA LEU A 367 4.60 -16.91 2.96
C LEU A 367 4.33 -16.20 4.29
N ILE A 368 5.30 -16.26 5.19
CA ILE A 368 5.40 -15.40 6.38
C ILE A 368 6.62 -14.48 6.23
N LEU A 369 6.77 -13.47 7.07
CA LEU A 369 7.93 -12.56 7.01
C LEU A 369 8.71 -12.60 8.31
N GLU A 370 10.03 -12.41 8.25
CA GLU A 370 10.80 -12.07 9.44
C GLU A 370 10.49 -10.64 9.93
N GLY A 371 10.98 -10.35 11.13
CA GLY A 371 10.92 -9.05 11.77
C GLY A 371 11.53 -7.96 10.91
N ARG A 372 11.09 -6.72 11.11
CA ARG A 372 11.45 -5.59 10.25
C ARG A 372 11.87 -4.42 11.10
N GLY A 373 12.95 -3.74 10.69
CA GLY A 373 13.51 -2.64 11.46
C GLY A 373 13.95 -3.15 12.83
N PRO A 374 13.40 -2.63 13.94
CA PRO A 374 13.97 -2.92 15.23
C PRO A 374 13.71 -4.37 15.71
N THR A 375 12.79 -5.11 15.05
CA THR A 375 12.52 -6.55 15.28
C THR A 375 13.24 -7.52 14.34
N GLU A 376 14.08 -7.01 13.42
CA GLU A 376 14.90 -7.85 12.52
C GLU A 376 15.77 -8.84 13.31
N GLY A 377 15.73 -10.12 12.91
CA GLY A 377 16.42 -11.20 13.62
C GLY A 377 15.90 -11.52 15.04
N LYS A 378 14.73 -11.02 15.44
CA LYS A 378 14.15 -11.20 16.79
C LYS A 378 12.76 -11.82 16.81
N ALA A 379 12.01 -11.73 15.72
CA ALA A 379 10.65 -12.27 15.63
C ALA A 379 10.32 -12.68 14.19
N LEU A 380 9.52 -13.72 14.03
CA LEU A 380 8.70 -13.96 12.85
C LEU A 380 7.42 -13.14 12.96
N ARG A 381 6.83 -12.78 11.82
CA ARG A 381 5.58 -12.03 11.71
C ARG A 381 4.61 -12.82 10.87
N VAL A 382 3.56 -13.32 11.52
CA VAL A 382 2.56 -14.22 10.94
C VAL A 382 1.21 -13.54 10.98
N GLY A 383 0.58 -13.33 9.83
CA GLY A 383 -0.71 -12.69 9.68
C GLY A 383 -1.82 -13.68 9.37
N ILE A 384 -2.76 -13.83 10.30
CA ILE A 384 -4.00 -14.59 10.11
C ILE A 384 -5.14 -13.59 10.24
N MET A 385 -5.40 -12.87 9.15
CA MET A 385 -6.28 -11.71 9.14
C MET A 385 -7.16 -11.67 7.90
N GLY A 386 -8.25 -10.92 7.98
CA GLY A 386 -9.12 -10.70 6.83
C GLY A 386 -9.75 -12.00 6.32
N VAL A 387 -9.69 -12.28 5.01
CA VAL A 387 -10.19 -13.54 4.41
C VAL A 387 -9.43 -14.78 4.93
N ASN A 388 -8.20 -14.60 5.40
CA ASN A 388 -7.37 -15.66 5.97
C ASN A 388 -7.63 -15.89 7.46
N ALA A 389 -8.48 -15.09 8.13
CA ALA A 389 -8.90 -15.32 9.51
C ALA A 389 -9.84 -16.53 9.61
N ARG A 390 -9.26 -17.73 9.52
CA ARG A 390 -9.96 -19.02 9.55
C ARG A 390 -9.16 -20.06 10.33
N ILE A 391 -9.85 -20.99 10.97
CA ILE A 391 -9.24 -22.04 11.80
C ILE A 391 -8.36 -22.96 10.95
N GLU A 392 -8.78 -23.30 9.75
CA GLU A 392 -8.05 -24.19 8.84
C GLU A 392 -6.72 -23.55 8.40
N VAL A 393 -6.72 -22.23 8.19
CA VAL A 393 -5.51 -21.46 7.88
C VAL A 393 -4.58 -21.46 9.10
N ALA A 394 -5.12 -21.24 10.29
CA ALA A 394 -4.35 -21.29 11.53
C ALA A 394 -3.68 -22.65 11.77
N ASP A 395 -4.42 -23.76 11.60
CA ASP A 395 -3.87 -25.11 11.70
C ASP A 395 -2.78 -25.36 10.65
N THR A 396 -3.08 -25.04 9.37
CA THR A 396 -2.13 -25.22 8.27
C THR A 396 -0.81 -24.49 8.51
N VAL A 397 -0.87 -23.25 8.98
CA VAL A 397 0.32 -22.43 9.25
C VAL A 397 1.07 -22.94 10.48
N ALA A 398 0.37 -23.29 11.57
CA ALA A 398 1.00 -23.80 12.78
C ALA A 398 1.73 -25.13 12.53
N ASP A 399 1.10 -26.05 11.78
CA ASP A 399 1.68 -27.34 11.44
C ASP A 399 2.91 -27.19 10.53
N ALA A 400 2.83 -26.32 9.51
CA ALA A 400 3.96 -26.02 8.64
C ALA A 400 5.12 -25.36 9.39
N MET A 401 4.83 -24.45 10.32
CA MET A 401 5.84 -23.85 11.19
C MET A 401 6.51 -24.89 12.09
N ALA A 402 5.72 -25.78 12.71
CA ALA A 402 6.24 -26.84 13.57
C ALA A 402 7.11 -27.84 12.81
N ASP A 403 6.69 -28.25 11.61
CA ASP A 403 7.47 -29.11 10.71
C ASP A 403 8.79 -28.42 10.28
N THR A 404 8.72 -27.13 9.90
CA THR A 404 9.91 -26.33 9.56
C THR A 404 10.89 -26.25 10.74
N LEU A 405 10.39 -25.98 11.95
CA LEU A 405 11.22 -25.92 13.15
C LEU A 405 11.90 -27.27 13.44
N LYS A 406 11.15 -28.38 13.36
CA LYS A 406 11.68 -29.73 13.55
C LYS A 406 12.77 -30.07 12.54
N ALA A 407 12.56 -29.72 11.27
CA ALA A 407 13.55 -29.93 10.20
C ALA A 407 14.85 -29.16 10.49
N MET A 408 14.75 -27.87 10.85
CA MET A 408 15.91 -27.04 11.16
C MET A 408 16.64 -27.48 12.42
N LEU A 409 15.94 -27.88 13.49
CA LEU A 409 16.57 -28.39 14.72
C LEU A 409 17.28 -29.73 14.50
N SER A 410 16.66 -30.63 13.72
CA SER A 410 17.26 -31.93 13.38
C SER A 410 18.57 -31.75 12.61
N LEU A 411 18.60 -30.78 11.70
CA LEU A 411 19.80 -30.45 10.94
C LEU A 411 20.90 -29.83 11.81
N HIS A 412 20.56 -28.87 12.68
CA HIS A 412 21.51 -28.31 13.64
C HIS A 412 22.14 -29.39 14.53
N LYS A 413 21.35 -30.40 14.94
CA LYS A 413 21.86 -31.53 15.72
C LYS A 413 22.84 -32.38 14.92
N LYS A 414 22.53 -32.72 13.66
CA LYS A 414 23.43 -33.49 12.77
C LYS A 414 24.75 -32.76 12.53
N LEU A 415 24.70 -31.46 12.27
CA LEU A 415 25.87 -30.60 12.07
C LEU A 415 26.78 -30.54 13.31
N ARG A 416 26.20 -30.46 14.52
CA ARG A 416 26.98 -30.51 15.77
C ARG A 416 27.60 -31.89 16.02
N GLN A 417 27.04 -32.95 15.46
CA GLN A 417 27.49 -34.33 15.65
C GLN A 417 28.46 -34.80 14.55
N GLY A 418 28.84 -33.93 13.59
CA GLY A 418 29.76 -34.28 12.50
C GLY A 418 29.20 -35.30 11.50
N GLY A 419 27.87 -35.44 11.43
CA GLY A 419 27.23 -36.39 10.51
C GLY A 419 27.16 -35.87 9.08
N ASP A 420 27.18 -36.79 8.11
CA ASP A 420 27.02 -36.48 6.68
C ASP A 420 25.70 -35.72 6.44
N ILE A 421 25.81 -34.66 5.64
CA ILE A 421 24.70 -33.76 5.34
C ILE A 421 24.41 -33.83 3.84
N PRO A 422 23.14 -33.92 3.41
CA PRO A 422 22.81 -33.88 1.99
C PRO A 422 23.35 -32.59 1.34
N ALA A 423 23.84 -32.68 0.10
CA ALA A 423 24.30 -31.51 -0.64
C ALA A 423 23.19 -30.43 -0.68
N GLY A 424 23.54 -29.19 -0.32
CA GLY A 424 22.59 -28.08 -0.18
C GLY A 424 22.06 -27.85 1.25
N ALA A 425 22.22 -28.81 2.17
CA ALA A 425 21.79 -28.66 3.56
C ALA A 425 22.63 -27.63 4.37
N GLU A 426 23.81 -27.23 3.87
CA GLU A 426 24.63 -26.15 4.44
C GLU A 426 23.93 -24.78 4.42
N LEU A 427 22.96 -24.59 3.51
CA LEU A 427 22.15 -23.37 3.39
C LEU A 427 21.21 -23.15 4.59
N PHE A 428 21.01 -24.14 5.46
CA PHE A 428 19.97 -24.15 6.49
C PHE A 428 20.48 -23.88 7.92
N VAL A 429 21.79 -23.68 8.12
CA VAL A 429 22.40 -23.38 9.42
C VAL A 429 23.26 -22.11 9.38
N SER A 430 23.23 -21.33 10.45
CA SER A 430 24.14 -20.19 10.66
C SER A 430 25.54 -20.72 10.96
N VAL A 431 26.44 -20.75 9.97
CA VAL A 431 27.87 -20.97 10.22
C VAL A 431 28.47 -19.66 10.69
N LYS A 432 28.86 -19.58 11.97
CA LYS A 432 29.77 -18.52 12.43
C LYS A 432 31.12 -18.71 11.75
N VAL A 433 31.39 -17.93 10.72
CA VAL A 433 32.76 -17.70 10.25
C VAL A 433 33.47 -16.87 11.34
N PRO A 434 34.67 -17.24 11.81
CA PRO A 434 35.42 -16.42 12.76
C PRO A 434 35.68 -15.02 12.16
N ALA A 435 35.59 -14.00 13.00
CA ALA A 435 35.71 -12.61 12.58
C ALA A 435 37.06 -12.32 11.90
N ALA A 436 37.03 -12.07 10.59
CA ALA A 436 38.07 -11.35 9.89
C ALA A 436 37.54 -9.95 9.54
N GLY A 437 38.11 -8.93 10.19
CA GLY A 437 38.09 -7.50 9.84
C GLY A 437 36.79 -6.90 9.29
N ARG A 438 35.97 -6.29 10.15
CA ARG A 438 34.99 -5.28 9.72
C ARG A 438 35.73 -4.05 9.21
N SER A 439 35.80 -3.83 7.90
CA SER A 439 36.03 -2.50 7.34
C SER A 439 34.70 -1.78 7.22
N SER A 440 34.64 -0.60 7.83
CA SER A 440 33.56 0.36 7.76
C SER A 440 33.40 0.90 6.34
N PHE A 441 32.22 0.73 5.72
CA PHE A 441 31.84 1.53 4.56
C PHE A 441 31.00 2.73 5.03
N ALA A 442 31.69 3.87 5.13
CA ALA A 442 31.08 5.20 5.07
C ALA A 442 30.85 5.58 3.58
N PRO A 443 29.93 6.51 3.28
CA PRO A 443 29.42 6.73 1.93
C PRO A 443 30.28 7.74 1.18
N LEU A 444 30.82 7.38 0.01
CA LEU A 444 31.44 8.35 -0.90
C LEU A 444 31.24 7.99 -2.36
N CYS A 445 30.59 8.90 -3.09
CA CYS A 445 30.96 9.27 -4.45
C CYS A 445 31.61 10.67 -4.33
N PRO A 446 32.67 11.00 -5.09
CA PRO A 446 32.40 11.65 -6.39
C PRO A 446 33.40 11.31 -7.53
N ALA A 447 32.88 11.51 -8.75
CA ALA A 447 33.49 11.79 -10.07
C ALA A 447 34.99 11.50 -10.35
N GLY A 448 35.25 10.68 -11.37
CA GLY A 448 36.52 10.57 -12.11
C GLY A 448 36.41 9.67 -13.36
N LYS A 449 36.98 10.11 -14.49
CA LYS A 449 36.83 9.60 -15.88
C LYS A 449 37.46 8.21 -16.18
N PRO A 450 37.20 7.60 -17.37
CA PRO A 450 37.18 6.15 -17.55
C PRO A 450 38.54 5.55 -17.94
N GLY A 451 38.85 4.39 -17.36
CA GLY A 451 39.99 3.56 -17.71
C GLY A 451 39.57 2.09 -17.77
N SER A 452 39.85 1.49 -18.91
CA SER A 452 39.60 0.10 -19.31
C SER A 452 39.96 -0.94 -18.24
N LEU A 453 39.11 -1.94 -17.99
CA LEU A 453 39.57 -3.26 -17.56
C LEU A 453 38.59 -4.38 -18.01
N ARG A 454 39.24 -5.37 -18.62
CA ARG A 454 38.80 -6.57 -19.36
C ARG A 454 37.60 -7.36 -18.81
N GLN A 455 36.80 -7.83 -19.77
CA GLN A 455 35.89 -8.98 -19.68
C GLN A 455 36.61 -10.24 -19.18
N SER A 456 35.98 -10.96 -18.26
CA SER A 456 36.14 -12.41 -18.12
C SER A 456 34.77 -13.07 -18.22
N ARG A 457 34.59 -13.82 -19.30
CA ARG A 457 33.49 -14.78 -19.52
C ARG A 457 33.38 -15.74 -18.34
N TRP A 458 32.17 -15.97 -17.85
CA TRP A 458 31.82 -17.23 -17.21
C TRP A 458 30.83 -17.93 -18.12
N GLU A 459 31.33 -18.99 -18.74
CA GLU A 459 30.61 -19.85 -19.64
C GLU A 459 29.64 -20.75 -18.85
N SER A 460 28.53 -21.01 -19.51
CA SER A 460 27.48 -21.97 -19.22
C SER A 460 28.00 -23.35 -18.84
N ASN A 461 27.53 -23.90 -17.71
CA ASN A 461 27.57 -25.33 -17.46
C ASN A 461 26.15 -25.92 -17.52
N GLN A 462 25.90 -26.67 -18.58
CA GLN A 462 24.90 -27.73 -18.65
C GLN A 462 25.35 -28.91 -17.78
N PHE A 463 24.48 -29.42 -16.90
CA PHE A 463 24.42 -30.83 -16.41
C PHE A 463 23.24 -30.89 -15.41
N VAL A 464 22.34 -31.87 -15.31
CA VAL A 464 21.82 -32.97 -16.15
C VAL A 464 20.45 -33.35 -15.52
N GLU A 465 19.56 -33.91 -16.32
CA GLU A 465 18.27 -34.51 -15.92
C GLU A 465 18.41 -35.64 -14.88
N THR A 466 17.25 -36.10 -14.39
CA THR A 466 16.97 -37.33 -13.62
C THR A 466 17.21 -37.30 -12.11
N THR A 467 16.14 -37.03 -11.35
CA THR A 467 15.56 -37.96 -10.35
C THR A 467 14.16 -37.47 -9.96
N LEU A 468 13.14 -37.95 -10.68
CA LEU A 468 11.76 -37.99 -10.18
C LEU A 468 11.61 -39.25 -9.34
N ARG A 469 11.39 -39.10 -8.03
CA ARG A 469 10.84 -40.17 -7.18
C ARG A 469 9.80 -39.58 -6.23
N SER A 470 8.54 -39.81 -6.59
CA SER A 470 7.41 -40.15 -5.73
C SER A 470 7.42 -39.58 -4.30
N PHE A 471 6.77 -38.43 -4.13
CA PHE A 471 5.98 -38.16 -2.93
C PHE A 471 4.53 -37.96 -3.40
N ASP A 472 3.64 -38.84 -2.96
CA ASP A 472 2.20 -38.70 -3.15
C ASP A 472 1.75 -37.43 -2.40
N LEU A 473 1.58 -36.35 -3.15
CA LEU A 473 0.87 -35.16 -2.70
C LEU A 473 -0.63 -35.39 -2.92
N HIS A 474 -1.36 -35.46 -1.81
CA HIS A 474 -2.80 -35.62 -1.77
C HIS A 474 -3.49 -34.50 -2.60
N PRO A 475 -4.31 -34.82 -3.62
CA PRO A 475 -5.01 -33.81 -4.42
C PRO A 475 -6.25 -33.33 -3.65
N ALA A 476 -6.12 -32.27 -2.85
CA ALA A 476 -7.27 -31.67 -2.15
C ALA A 476 -7.22 -30.13 -2.03
N SER A 477 -6.28 -29.42 -2.66
CA SER A 477 -6.08 -27.97 -2.41
C SER A 477 -6.59 -27.02 -3.50
N GLN A 478 -7.38 -27.45 -4.49
CA GLN A 478 -7.78 -26.56 -5.60
C GLN A 478 -9.29 -26.41 -5.86
N SER A 479 -10.21 -27.04 -5.11
CA SER A 479 -11.65 -27.02 -5.47
C SER A 479 -12.63 -26.49 -4.41
N TYR A 480 -12.20 -25.93 -3.27
CA TYR A 480 -13.12 -25.66 -2.15
C TYR A 480 -13.51 -24.18 -1.91
N ILE A 481 -13.09 -23.23 -2.75
CA ILE A 481 -13.27 -21.80 -2.41
C ILE A 481 -14.67 -21.25 -2.78
N THR A 482 -15.41 -21.89 -3.69
CA THR A 482 -16.66 -21.28 -4.22
C THR A 482 -17.96 -21.82 -3.62
N SER A 483 -18.01 -23.06 -3.12
CA SER A 483 -19.25 -23.67 -2.62
C SER A 483 -19.58 -23.37 -1.15
N ASP A 484 -18.58 -23.14 -0.30
CA ASP A 484 -18.80 -22.99 1.15
C ASP A 484 -19.18 -21.58 1.61
N LEU A 485 -18.79 -20.52 0.87
CA LEU A 485 -19.19 -19.14 1.20
C LEU A 485 -20.71 -18.94 1.15
N ALA A 486 -21.40 -19.67 0.26
CA ALA A 486 -22.86 -19.63 0.15
C ALA A 486 -23.57 -20.43 1.26
N TRP A 487 -22.91 -21.44 1.83
CA TRP A 487 -23.40 -22.21 2.98
C TRP A 487 -23.15 -21.45 4.29
N GLU A 488 -21.96 -20.90 4.49
CA GLU A 488 -21.63 -20.02 5.63
C GLU A 488 -22.56 -18.80 5.69
N ARG A 489 -22.86 -18.14 4.56
CA ARG A 489 -23.84 -17.04 4.51
C ARG A 489 -25.22 -17.45 5.03
N ARG A 490 -25.67 -18.70 4.82
CA ARG A 490 -26.97 -19.18 5.34
C ARG A 490 -26.91 -19.56 6.82
N THR A 491 -25.81 -20.16 7.28
CA THR A 491 -25.62 -20.55 8.68
C THR A 491 -25.36 -19.32 9.58
N ILE A 492 -24.69 -18.28 9.08
CA ILE A 492 -24.44 -17.04 9.82
C ILE A 492 -25.73 -16.21 9.97
N MET A 493 -26.60 -16.19 8.95
CA MET A 493 -27.91 -15.53 9.03
C MET A 493 -28.86 -16.19 10.06
N SER A 494 -28.67 -17.47 10.40
CA SER A 494 -29.46 -18.12 11.46
C SER A 494 -28.88 -17.91 12.86
N ILE A 495 -27.58 -17.64 12.99
CA ILE A 495 -26.89 -17.36 14.27
C ILE A 495 -27.09 -15.89 14.72
N SER A 496 -27.19 -14.94 13.78
CA SER A 496 -27.45 -13.52 14.10
C SER A 496 -28.83 -13.24 14.73
N ALA A 497 -29.71 -14.25 14.77
CA ALA A 497 -31.01 -14.21 15.42
C ALA A 497 -31.00 -14.67 16.90
N LEU A 498 -29.85 -15.10 17.44
CA LEU A 498 -29.73 -15.54 18.83
C LEU A 498 -29.51 -14.36 19.80
N PRO A 499 -30.15 -14.34 20.99
CA PRO A 499 -29.88 -13.34 22.00
C PRO A 499 -28.42 -13.37 22.47
N ASN A 500 -27.79 -12.21 22.69
CA ASN A 500 -26.38 -12.07 23.10
C ASN A 500 -25.96 -13.04 24.23
N ALA A 501 -26.83 -13.29 25.21
CA ALA A 501 -26.55 -14.18 26.34
C ALA A 501 -26.28 -15.66 25.94
N LEU A 502 -26.89 -16.14 24.86
CA LEU A 502 -26.70 -17.52 24.36
C LEU A 502 -25.39 -17.64 23.58
N LEU A 503 -25.01 -16.62 22.82
CA LEU A 503 -23.71 -16.52 22.14
C LEU A 503 -22.56 -16.54 23.15
N THR A 504 -22.70 -15.80 24.26
CA THR A 504 -21.74 -15.81 25.37
C THR A 504 -21.64 -17.19 26.02
N SER A 505 -22.75 -17.91 26.20
CA SER A 505 -22.74 -19.25 26.83
C SER A 505 -22.07 -20.33 25.96
N LEU A 506 -22.19 -20.25 24.63
CA LEU A 506 -21.55 -21.17 23.68
C LEU A 506 -20.04 -20.95 23.56
N ILE A 507 -19.56 -19.73 23.82
CA ILE A 507 -18.14 -19.35 23.83
C ILE A 507 -17.49 -19.63 25.20
N CYS A 508 -18.27 -19.73 26.29
CA CYS A 508 -17.81 -19.79 27.67
C CYS A 508 -17.26 -21.15 28.18
N GLY A 509 -16.90 -22.09 27.31
CA GLY A 509 -16.29 -23.36 27.74
C GLY A 509 -14.83 -23.26 28.20
N THR A 510 -14.09 -22.26 27.72
CA THR A 510 -12.72 -21.87 28.13
C THR A 510 -12.42 -20.52 27.50
N VAL A 511 -12.82 -19.42 28.14
CA VAL A 511 -12.60 -18.07 27.56
C VAL A 511 -11.12 -17.70 27.71
N ASN A 512 -10.41 -17.63 26.58
CA ASN A 512 -9.07 -17.07 26.50
C ASN A 512 -9.14 -15.54 26.70
N VAL A 513 -8.18 -14.94 27.40
CA VAL A 513 -8.10 -13.49 27.69
C VAL A 513 -8.26 -12.64 26.43
N GLU A 514 -7.77 -13.12 25.29
CA GLU A 514 -7.87 -12.47 23.98
C GLU A 514 -9.32 -12.33 23.48
N ILE A 515 -10.17 -13.33 23.75
CA ILE A 515 -11.60 -13.30 23.41
C ILE A 515 -12.34 -12.39 24.39
N GLN A 516 -12.02 -12.47 25.68
CA GLN A 516 -12.65 -11.63 26.71
C GLN A 516 -12.39 -10.14 26.44
N ASN A 517 -11.17 -9.76 26.09
CA ASN A 517 -10.84 -8.37 25.75
C ASN A 517 -11.66 -7.83 24.58
N ILE A 518 -11.97 -8.67 23.58
CA ILE A 518 -12.80 -8.27 22.44
C ILE A 518 -14.28 -8.19 22.83
N VAL A 519 -14.75 -9.09 23.69
CA VAL A 519 -16.10 -9.00 24.26
C VAL A 519 -16.24 -7.74 25.12
N ASP A 520 -15.23 -7.39 25.92
CA ASP A 520 -15.24 -6.20 26.77
C ASP A 520 -15.22 -4.91 25.90
N MET A 521 -14.41 -4.86 24.85
CA MET A 521 -14.44 -3.77 23.86
C MET A 521 -15.72 -3.77 23.00
N SER A 522 -16.46 -4.88 22.90
CA SER A 522 -17.76 -4.91 22.22
C SER A 522 -18.90 -4.29 23.04
N SER A 523 -18.62 -3.88 24.29
CA SER A 523 -19.55 -3.06 25.09
C SER A 523 -19.73 -1.65 24.53
N HIS A 524 -18.80 -1.18 23.69
CA HIS A 524 -18.91 0.07 22.95
C HIS A 524 -20.11 0.05 22.00
N LYS A 525 -20.93 1.10 22.06
CA LYS A 525 -22.14 1.19 21.25
C LYS A 525 -21.78 1.70 19.85
N PHE A 526 -22.05 0.90 18.83
CA PHE A 526 -21.94 1.33 17.44
C PHE A 526 -22.75 2.61 17.18
N ILE A 527 -22.07 3.65 16.71
CA ILE A 527 -22.69 4.94 16.37
C ILE A 527 -23.01 5.07 14.87
N VAL A 528 -22.42 4.20 14.05
CA VAL A 528 -22.74 4.03 12.63
C VAL A 528 -23.11 2.56 12.40
N ALA A 529 -24.30 2.32 11.87
CA ALA A 529 -24.78 1.00 11.50
C ALA A 529 -24.12 0.52 10.18
N PRO A 530 -24.04 -0.80 9.92
CA PRO A 530 -23.55 -1.30 8.64
C PRO A 530 -24.39 -0.73 7.49
N PRO A 531 -23.78 -0.08 6.49
CA PRO A 531 -24.51 0.45 5.35
C PRO A 531 -24.91 -0.68 4.41
N ARG A 532 -26.01 -0.48 3.69
CA ARG A 532 -26.39 -1.36 2.59
C ARG A 532 -25.69 -0.90 1.31
N ILE A 533 -24.61 -1.58 0.94
CA ILE A 533 -23.89 -1.36 -0.33
C ILE A 533 -24.47 -2.35 -1.35
N GLU A 534 -25.37 -1.87 -2.22
CA GLU A 534 -26.08 -2.70 -3.20
C GLU A 534 -25.27 -2.88 -4.48
N ASP A 535 -25.28 -4.06 -5.08
CA ASP A 535 -24.67 -4.24 -6.40
C ASP A 535 -25.46 -3.44 -7.44
N ARG A 536 -24.78 -2.47 -8.06
CA ARG A 536 -25.35 -1.64 -9.12
C ARG A 536 -24.89 -2.21 -10.44
N GLU A 537 -25.81 -2.38 -11.38
CA GLU A 537 -25.45 -2.70 -12.75
C GLU A 537 -24.69 -1.50 -13.34
N VAL A 538 -23.43 -1.71 -13.70
CA VAL A 538 -22.61 -0.69 -14.34
C VAL A 538 -22.69 -0.91 -15.82
N VAL A 539 -23.49 -0.09 -16.51
CA VAL A 539 -23.51 -0.08 -17.97
C VAL A 539 -22.13 0.39 -18.43
N LYS A 540 -21.39 -0.45 -19.17
CA LYS A 540 -20.08 -0.06 -19.72
C LYS A 540 -20.29 1.04 -20.78
N PRO A 541 -19.95 2.31 -20.50
CA PRO A 541 -20.11 3.35 -21.49
C PRO A 541 -19.01 3.24 -22.55
N LEU A 542 -19.27 3.76 -23.75
CA LEU A 542 -18.19 4.02 -24.71
C LEU A 542 -17.37 5.22 -24.20
N LEU A 543 -16.14 4.98 -23.80
CA LEU A 543 -15.26 6.01 -23.25
C LEU A 543 -14.56 6.79 -24.38
N CYS A 544 -15.02 8.01 -24.64
CA CYS A 544 -14.44 8.92 -25.64
C CYS A 544 -13.80 10.18 -25.03
N GLY A 545 -13.62 10.22 -23.71
CA GLY A 545 -12.93 11.32 -23.03
C GLY A 545 -11.39 11.22 -23.11
N PRO A 546 -10.65 12.25 -22.69
CA PRO A 546 -9.18 12.26 -22.68
C PRO A 546 -8.54 11.31 -21.65
N GLY A 547 -9.36 10.54 -20.92
CA GLY A 547 -8.95 9.59 -19.90
C GLY A 547 -9.92 9.58 -18.71
N PRO A 548 -10.10 8.44 -18.03
CA PRO A 548 -9.48 7.13 -18.28
C PRO A 548 -10.01 6.45 -19.56
N CYS A 549 -9.22 5.56 -20.15
CA CYS A 549 -9.55 4.84 -21.39
C CYS A 549 -9.74 3.35 -21.11
N ASP A 550 -10.53 2.66 -21.94
CA ASP A 550 -10.74 1.21 -21.85
C ASP A 550 -9.43 0.41 -21.74
N TYR A 551 -9.46 -0.64 -20.92
CA TYR A 551 -8.35 -1.56 -20.79
C TYR A 551 -8.19 -2.44 -22.02
N TRP A 552 -6.94 -2.77 -22.33
CA TRP A 552 -6.67 -3.91 -23.20
C TRP A 552 -7.16 -5.19 -22.49
N PRO A 553 -7.70 -6.19 -23.21
CA PRO A 553 -8.13 -7.44 -22.58
C PRO A 553 -7.01 -8.15 -21.80
N SER A 554 -5.74 -7.95 -22.18
CA SER A 554 -4.58 -8.45 -21.45
C SER A 554 -4.36 -7.75 -20.09
N VAL A 555 -4.74 -6.48 -19.97
CA VAL A 555 -4.67 -5.71 -18.72
C VAL A 555 -5.76 -6.17 -17.76
N GLU A 556 -6.99 -6.39 -18.24
CA GLU A 556 -8.07 -6.96 -17.44
C GLU A 556 -7.67 -8.33 -16.85
N ARG A 557 -7.07 -9.20 -17.68
CA ARG A 557 -6.49 -10.48 -17.21
C ARG A 557 -5.31 -10.33 -16.26
N ALA A 558 -4.55 -9.23 -16.34
CA ALA A 558 -3.45 -8.97 -15.42
C ALA A 558 -3.97 -8.53 -14.05
N LEU A 559 -5.07 -7.78 -13.99
CA LEU A 559 -5.71 -7.34 -12.74
C LEU A 559 -6.24 -8.51 -11.90
N SER A 560 -6.62 -9.62 -12.54
CA SER A 560 -7.07 -10.84 -11.85
C SER A 560 -5.94 -11.80 -11.44
N LYS A 561 -4.67 -11.47 -11.72
CA LYS A 561 -3.54 -12.31 -11.30
C LYS A 561 -3.40 -12.35 -9.78
N PRO A 562 -2.83 -13.45 -9.23
CA PRO A 562 -2.55 -13.55 -7.80
C PRO A 562 -1.69 -12.41 -7.27
N VAL A 563 -1.92 -12.07 -6.01
CA VAL A 563 -1.14 -11.07 -5.28
C VAL A 563 0.31 -11.52 -5.15
N LEU A 564 1.24 -10.64 -5.50
CA LEU A 564 2.67 -10.86 -5.30
C LEU A 564 3.10 -10.31 -3.93
N SER A 565 3.99 -11.05 -3.27
CA SER A 565 4.58 -10.59 -2.02
C SER A 565 5.66 -9.52 -2.26
N PRO A 566 5.79 -8.51 -1.38
CA PRO A 566 6.70 -7.39 -1.55
C PRO A 566 8.19 -7.74 -1.52
N ILE A 567 8.54 -8.98 -1.15
CA ILE A 567 9.93 -9.42 -1.03
C ILE A 567 10.24 -10.71 -1.82
N CYS A 568 9.40 -11.05 -2.80
CA CYS A 568 9.57 -12.26 -3.59
C CYS A 568 10.28 -11.98 -4.93
N GLU A 569 11.04 -12.97 -5.43
CA GLU A 569 11.79 -12.86 -6.70
C GLU A 569 10.86 -12.55 -7.89
N GLU A 570 9.64 -13.10 -7.85
CA GLU A 570 8.60 -12.89 -8.84
C GLU A 570 8.22 -11.41 -8.97
N LEU A 571 8.10 -10.69 -7.85
CA LEU A 571 7.84 -9.25 -7.88
C LEU A 571 9.00 -8.50 -8.52
N PHE A 572 10.25 -8.83 -8.18
CA PHE A 572 11.42 -8.16 -8.77
C PHE A 572 11.50 -8.37 -10.28
N LYS A 573 11.15 -9.57 -10.77
CA LYS A 573 11.03 -9.84 -12.22
C LYS A 573 9.95 -8.98 -12.87
N VAL A 574 8.78 -8.85 -12.24
CA VAL A 574 7.69 -7.98 -12.74
C VAL A 574 8.10 -6.49 -12.72
N LEU A 575 8.78 -6.03 -11.68
CA LEU A 575 9.29 -4.65 -11.61
C LEU A 575 10.33 -4.38 -12.70
N GLU A 576 11.17 -5.36 -13.01
CA GLU A 576 12.13 -5.27 -14.12
C GLU A 576 11.43 -5.22 -15.47
N ASP A 577 10.42 -6.08 -15.69
CA ASP A 577 9.58 -6.08 -16.90
C ASP A 577 8.90 -4.70 -17.08
N ILE A 578 8.34 -4.12 -16.01
CA ILE A 578 7.77 -2.77 -15.99
C ILE A 578 8.84 -1.72 -16.36
N ARG A 579 10.03 -1.81 -15.74
CA ARG A 579 11.12 -0.85 -15.95
C ARG A 579 11.57 -0.83 -17.41
N ILE A 580 11.83 -1.99 -18.02
CA ILE A 580 12.28 -2.08 -19.42
C ILE A 580 11.18 -1.67 -20.41
N SER A 581 9.91 -1.94 -20.10
CA SER A 581 8.77 -1.45 -20.89
C SER A 581 8.62 0.06 -20.83
N LEU A 582 8.81 0.67 -19.66
CA LEU A 582 8.80 2.13 -19.53
C LEU A 582 10.02 2.79 -20.19
N GLN A 583 11.20 2.16 -20.13
CA GLN A 583 12.37 2.61 -20.88
C GLN A 583 12.13 2.65 -22.39
N TYR A 584 11.42 1.65 -22.91
CA TYR A 584 10.96 1.64 -24.30
C TYR A 584 9.93 2.76 -24.56
N ALA A 585 8.91 2.89 -23.72
CA ALA A 585 7.87 3.92 -23.89
C ALA A 585 8.45 5.35 -23.86
N PHE A 586 9.40 5.62 -22.96
CA PHE A 586 10.07 6.92 -22.84
C PHE A 586 11.31 7.06 -23.73
N GLN A 587 11.66 6.03 -24.51
CA GLN A 587 12.84 6.00 -25.38
C GLN A 587 14.14 6.42 -24.66
N THR A 588 14.32 5.94 -23.42
CA THR A 588 15.45 6.26 -22.55
C THR A 588 16.14 5.02 -22.00
N ARG A 589 17.46 5.05 -21.90
CA ARG A 589 18.28 4.00 -21.24
C ARG A 589 18.49 4.29 -19.76
N SER A 590 17.92 5.37 -19.23
CA SER A 590 18.06 5.74 -17.81
C SER A 590 17.57 4.60 -16.92
N LYS A 591 18.39 4.22 -15.94
CA LYS A 591 17.98 3.27 -14.91
C LYS A 591 16.96 3.87 -13.93
N LEU A 592 16.86 5.19 -13.87
CA LEU A 592 15.90 5.94 -13.05
C LEU A 592 14.56 6.11 -13.79
N VAL A 593 14.00 5.00 -14.26
CA VAL A 593 12.64 4.92 -14.79
C VAL A 593 11.85 4.06 -13.83
N MET A 594 10.78 4.61 -13.27
CA MET A 594 10.00 3.95 -12.24
C MET A 594 8.51 4.22 -12.42
N ALA A 595 7.70 3.26 -12.02
CA ALA A 595 6.26 3.46 -11.85
C ALA A 595 6.00 4.03 -10.44
N THR A 596 5.16 5.06 -10.36
CA THR A 596 4.67 5.58 -9.07
C THR A 596 3.25 5.06 -8.84
N SER A 597 2.92 4.74 -7.58
CA SER A 597 1.55 4.38 -7.20
C SER A 597 0.71 5.65 -7.03
N GLY A 598 0.10 6.13 -8.11
CA GLY A 598 -0.73 7.34 -8.12
C GLY A 598 -1.17 7.74 -9.53
N SER A 599 -1.57 8.99 -9.71
CA SER A 599 -1.99 9.54 -11.02
C SER A 599 -0.88 10.36 -11.69
N GLY A 600 -1.13 10.93 -12.87
CA GLY A 600 -0.18 11.86 -13.50
C GLY A 600 0.23 13.03 -12.60
N HIS A 601 -0.63 13.45 -11.67
CA HIS A 601 -0.30 14.50 -10.70
C HIS A 601 0.76 14.06 -9.68
N SER A 602 0.71 12.81 -9.20
CA SER A 602 1.78 12.30 -8.32
C SER A 602 3.12 12.18 -9.05
N GLY A 603 3.09 11.84 -10.34
CA GLY A 603 4.28 11.86 -11.20
C GLY A 603 4.85 13.27 -11.38
N MET A 604 3.98 14.24 -11.67
CA MET A 604 4.35 15.66 -11.78
C MET A 604 4.98 16.18 -10.49
N GLU A 605 4.34 15.92 -9.34
CA GLU A 605 4.81 16.34 -8.03
C GLU A 605 6.12 15.64 -7.62
N ALA A 606 6.28 14.36 -7.94
CA ALA A 606 7.53 13.63 -7.74
C ALA A 606 8.69 14.23 -8.54
N ILE A 607 8.46 14.63 -9.80
CA ILE A 607 9.51 15.25 -10.63
C ILE A 607 9.88 16.63 -10.08
N ILE A 608 8.90 17.50 -9.84
CA ILE A 608 9.13 18.88 -9.39
C ILE A 608 9.87 18.90 -8.05
N SER A 609 9.39 18.14 -7.06
CA SER A 609 9.95 18.13 -5.71
C SER A 609 11.35 17.50 -5.58
N ASN A 610 11.78 16.69 -6.57
CA ASN A 610 13.10 16.05 -6.55
C ASN A 610 14.13 16.71 -7.48
N LEU A 611 13.70 17.55 -8.43
CA LEU A 611 14.61 18.21 -9.37
C LEU A 611 14.86 19.69 -9.08
N VAL A 612 13.95 20.36 -8.36
CA VAL A 612 14.10 21.79 -8.06
C VAL A 612 13.94 22.01 -6.56
N GLY A 613 14.99 22.53 -5.94
CA GLY A 613 15.05 22.80 -4.51
C GLY A 613 14.48 24.18 -4.13
N PRO A 614 14.24 24.42 -2.83
CA PRO A 614 13.89 25.74 -2.31
C PRO A 614 14.95 26.79 -2.70
N GLY A 615 14.50 27.93 -3.25
CA GLY A 615 15.37 29.02 -3.71
C GLY A 615 15.89 28.87 -5.15
N GLU A 616 15.76 27.69 -5.77
CA GLU A 616 15.97 27.52 -7.20
C GLU A 616 14.75 28.01 -8.00
N THR A 617 14.98 28.36 -9.27
CA THR A 617 13.92 28.84 -10.15
C THR A 617 13.45 27.73 -11.09
N LEU A 618 12.15 27.42 -11.07
CA LEU A 618 11.48 26.62 -12.09
C LEU A 618 10.84 27.57 -13.11
N LEU A 619 11.19 27.42 -14.39
CA LEU A 619 10.47 28.08 -15.49
C LEU A 619 9.32 27.19 -15.94
N ILE A 620 8.11 27.75 -16.02
CA ILE A 620 6.94 27.05 -16.54
C ILE A 620 6.49 27.72 -17.83
N ALA A 621 6.52 26.96 -18.92
CA ALA A 621 5.97 27.35 -20.20
C ALA A 621 4.47 26.99 -20.23
N SER A 622 3.64 27.92 -19.75
CA SER A 622 2.23 27.67 -19.43
C SER A 622 1.30 27.91 -20.62
N ARG A 623 0.50 26.89 -20.97
CA ARG A 623 -0.54 26.95 -22.02
C ARG A 623 -1.89 26.43 -21.59
N GLY A 624 -1.93 25.49 -20.65
CA GLY A 624 -3.18 24.87 -20.21
C GLY A 624 -3.23 24.59 -18.72
N ILE A 625 -4.28 23.87 -18.32
CA ILE A 625 -4.56 23.62 -16.90
C ILE A 625 -3.46 22.78 -16.22
N TRP A 626 -2.74 21.95 -16.98
CA TRP A 626 -1.69 21.08 -16.46
C TRP A 626 -0.41 21.84 -16.14
N ASP A 627 -0.07 22.87 -16.91
CA ASP A 627 1.06 23.75 -16.60
C ASP A 627 0.73 24.66 -15.39
N GLN A 628 -0.51 25.17 -15.34
CA GLN A 628 -1.01 25.89 -14.17
C GLN A 628 -1.00 25.01 -12.91
N ARG A 629 -1.23 23.71 -13.07
CA ARG A 629 -1.11 22.76 -11.97
C ARG A 629 0.33 22.61 -11.49
N ALA A 630 1.29 22.51 -12.42
CA ALA A 630 2.71 22.49 -12.07
C ALA A 630 3.13 23.75 -11.31
N LEU A 631 2.59 24.92 -11.67
CA LEU A 631 2.79 26.18 -10.93
C LEU A 631 2.30 26.07 -9.48
N VAL A 632 1.07 25.59 -9.26
CA VAL A 632 0.50 25.42 -7.91
C VAL A 632 1.36 24.46 -7.09
N ILE A 633 1.73 23.32 -7.68
CA ILE A 633 2.59 22.32 -7.03
C ILE A 633 3.93 22.96 -6.64
N ALA A 634 4.66 23.55 -7.58
CA ALA A 634 5.97 24.12 -7.32
C ALA A 634 5.92 25.21 -6.24
N THR A 635 4.90 26.08 -6.29
CA THR A 635 4.69 27.14 -5.29
C THR A 635 4.53 26.55 -3.88
N ARG A 636 3.80 25.45 -3.72
CA ARG A 636 3.60 24.77 -2.43
C ARG A 636 4.87 24.15 -1.86
N TYR A 637 5.83 23.79 -2.69
CA TYR A 637 7.17 23.36 -2.25
C TYR A 637 8.13 24.53 -1.96
N GLY A 638 7.67 25.78 -2.05
CA GLY A 638 8.51 26.96 -1.86
C GLY A 638 9.54 27.16 -2.97
N ILE A 639 9.31 26.57 -4.14
CA ILE A 639 10.15 26.76 -5.33
C ILE A 639 9.81 28.13 -5.92
N LYS A 640 10.84 28.88 -6.35
CA LYS A 640 10.60 30.12 -7.08
C LYS A 640 10.12 29.75 -8.49
N VAL A 641 8.98 30.29 -8.91
CA VAL A 641 8.42 29.99 -10.24
C VAL A 641 8.41 31.24 -11.11
N GLU A 642 8.92 31.11 -12.34
CA GLU A 642 8.74 32.09 -13.41
C GLU A 642 7.83 31.48 -14.47
N VAL A 643 6.87 32.25 -14.97
CA VAL A 643 5.88 31.75 -15.93
C VAL A 643 5.98 32.54 -17.23
N VAL A 644 6.08 31.82 -18.34
CA VAL A 644 5.92 32.39 -19.68
C VAL A 644 4.68 31.77 -20.28
N SER A 645 3.79 32.58 -20.82
CA SER A 645 2.49 32.14 -21.34
C SER A 645 2.33 32.45 -22.82
N THR A 646 1.56 31.62 -23.51
CA THR A 646 1.11 31.85 -24.89
C THR A 646 -0.40 31.55 -24.97
N PRO A 647 -1.14 32.07 -25.96
CA PRO A 647 -2.55 31.70 -26.17
C PRO A 647 -2.77 30.18 -26.25
N MET A 648 -3.91 29.69 -25.75
CA MET A 648 -4.20 28.26 -25.62
C MET A 648 -4.20 27.48 -26.94
N ASP A 649 -4.43 28.16 -28.06
CA ASP A 649 -4.46 27.64 -29.43
C ASP A 649 -3.08 27.62 -30.11
N THR A 650 -2.02 28.03 -29.40
CA THR A 650 -0.64 28.11 -29.91
C THR A 650 0.33 27.26 -29.08
N THR A 651 1.49 26.92 -29.63
CA THR A 651 2.58 26.21 -28.94
C THR A 651 3.83 27.09 -28.89
N PHE A 652 4.75 26.78 -27.98
CA PHE A 652 6.02 27.50 -27.87
C PHE A 652 6.99 27.07 -28.97
N SER A 653 7.69 28.04 -29.57
CA SER A 653 8.86 27.82 -30.40
C SER A 653 10.16 27.98 -29.59
N LEU A 654 11.26 27.40 -30.08
CA LEU A 654 12.58 27.59 -29.48
C LEU A 654 12.98 29.07 -29.43
N ALA A 655 12.63 29.84 -30.47
CA ALA A 655 12.90 31.28 -30.55
C ALA A 655 12.16 32.10 -29.48
N GLN A 656 10.99 31.63 -29.04
CA GLN A 656 10.25 32.27 -27.93
C GLN A 656 10.85 31.90 -26.57
N LEU A 657 11.35 30.67 -26.39
CA LEU A 657 11.86 30.20 -25.10
C LEU A 657 13.34 30.56 -24.85
N GLU A 658 14.16 30.67 -25.89
CA GLU A 658 15.60 30.94 -25.76
C GLU A 658 15.92 32.27 -25.02
N PRO A 659 15.25 33.40 -25.30
CA PRO A 659 15.49 34.64 -24.56
C PRO A 659 15.15 34.50 -23.07
N GLU A 660 14.08 33.79 -22.75
CA GLU A 660 13.62 33.59 -21.37
C GLU A 660 14.55 32.67 -20.59
N LEU A 661 15.02 31.57 -21.20
CA LEU A 661 16.01 30.69 -20.61
C LEU A 661 17.33 31.44 -20.32
N LYS A 662 17.79 32.29 -21.25
CA LYS A 662 18.99 33.13 -21.05
C LYS A 662 18.84 34.16 -19.94
N ARG A 663 17.66 34.78 -19.85
CA ARG A 663 17.32 35.82 -18.88
C ARG A 663 17.17 35.26 -17.47
N ILE A 664 16.44 34.15 -17.34
CA ILE A 664 16.04 33.57 -16.05
C ILE A 664 17.12 32.63 -15.51
N ARG A 665 17.77 31.87 -16.39
CA ARG A 665 18.67 30.75 -16.04
C ARG A 665 18.04 29.82 -15.00
N PRO A 666 16.87 29.23 -15.29
CA PRO A 666 16.17 28.39 -14.35
C PRO A 666 16.93 27.08 -14.11
N ALA A 667 16.70 26.44 -12.95
CA ALA A 667 17.21 25.10 -12.67
C ALA A 667 16.52 24.03 -13.54
N ALA A 668 15.24 24.26 -13.89
CA ALA A 668 14.50 23.39 -14.80
C ALA A 668 13.44 24.17 -15.60
N LEU A 669 13.06 23.62 -16.75
CA LEU A 669 11.90 24.02 -17.53
C LEU A 669 10.82 22.93 -17.40
N PHE A 670 9.61 23.32 -16.99
CA PHE A 670 8.42 22.49 -17.07
C PHE A 670 7.59 22.90 -18.29
N ILE A 671 7.18 21.91 -19.09
CA ILE A 671 6.31 22.10 -20.25
C ILE A 671 5.49 20.84 -20.52
N THR A 672 4.20 21.01 -20.80
CA THR A 672 3.31 19.89 -21.17
C THR A 672 3.45 19.53 -22.65
N HIS A 673 3.75 18.26 -22.95
CA HIS A 673 3.89 17.75 -24.32
C HIS A 673 2.54 17.70 -25.06
N GLY A 674 1.63 16.82 -24.62
CA GLY A 674 0.25 16.78 -25.11
C GLY A 674 -0.68 17.30 -24.04
N ASP A 675 -1.40 18.38 -24.32
CA ASP A 675 -2.29 19.01 -23.34
C ASP A 675 -3.75 18.66 -23.66
N SER A 676 -4.36 17.82 -22.83
CA SER A 676 -5.75 17.39 -22.99
C SER A 676 -6.80 18.47 -22.69
N SER A 677 -6.41 19.58 -22.05
CA SER A 677 -7.30 20.72 -21.80
C SER A 677 -7.41 21.66 -23.00
N THR A 678 -6.39 21.69 -23.86
CA THR A 678 -6.37 22.53 -25.08
C THR A 678 -6.41 21.74 -26.39
N GLY A 679 -6.11 20.44 -26.36
CA GLY A 679 -6.06 19.57 -27.55
C GLY A 679 -4.79 19.77 -28.40
N THR A 680 -3.76 20.41 -27.85
CA THR A 680 -2.55 20.81 -28.58
C THR A 680 -1.35 19.90 -28.27
N LEU A 681 -0.43 19.80 -29.23
CA LEU A 681 0.82 19.03 -29.11
C LEU A 681 2.04 19.95 -29.25
N GLN A 682 2.79 20.11 -28.17
CA GLN A 682 4.01 20.90 -28.12
C GLN A 682 5.16 20.18 -28.81
N ASN A 683 5.84 20.83 -29.77
CA ASN A 683 7.06 20.25 -30.33
C ASN A 683 8.20 20.32 -29.29
N LEU A 684 8.82 19.19 -28.98
CA LEU A 684 9.94 19.07 -28.03
C LEU A 684 11.32 19.00 -28.72
N GLU A 685 11.37 18.93 -30.06
CA GLU A 685 12.62 18.81 -30.81
C GLU A 685 13.55 20.00 -30.54
N GLY A 686 14.81 19.72 -30.18
CA GLY A 686 15.83 20.73 -29.84
C GLY A 686 15.65 21.41 -28.47
N LEU A 687 14.53 21.20 -27.76
CA LEU A 687 14.27 21.89 -26.48
C LEU A 687 15.22 21.43 -25.37
N GLY A 688 15.56 20.13 -25.35
CA GLY A 688 16.54 19.59 -24.39
C GLY A 688 17.93 20.19 -24.59
N ASP A 689 18.39 20.31 -25.85
CA ASP A 689 19.68 20.93 -26.17
C ASP A 689 19.70 22.41 -25.79
N LEU A 690 18.58 23.11 -26.01
CA LEU A 690 18.41 24.50 -25.59
C LEU A 690 18.45 24.67 -24.07
N CYS A 691 17.87 23.75 -23.30
CA CYS A 691 17.91 23.79 -21.83
C CYS A 691 19.29 23.45 -21.26
N HIS A 692 20.06 22.58 -21.92
CA HIS A 692 21.41 22.21 -21.48
C HIS A 692 22.48 23.26 -21.80
N LYS A 693 22.24 24.11 -22.80
CA LYS A 693 23.10 25.22 -23.21
C LYS A 693 22.91 26.43 -22.31
#